data_AF-A0A061GDT3-F1
#
_entry.id   AF-A0A061GDT3-F1
#
_cell.length_a   1.000
_cell.length_b   1.000
_cell.length_c   1.000
_cell.angle_alpha   90.00
_cell.angle_beta   90.00
_cell.angle_gamma   90.00
#
_symmetry.space_group_name_H-M   'P 1'
#
loop_
_entity.id
_entity.type
_entity.pdbx_description
1 polymer ?
#
loop_
_entity_poly.entity_id
_entity_poly.type
_entity_poly.pdbx_seq_one_letter_code
_entity_poly.pdbx_strand_id
1 'polypeptide(L)'
;MDVEMETSPSYFDPQDDFAREKFRRYGCRKRNSSSSISPRQESGVSKFSEAKLLYEGPIIHSPTNAALLLENIKQEAESFDTDYFEGTPAMTRSASKRRPLHDGHRIAETDDGVDSIRRLGSHALKACKIEEDLSADNGDTTFALFASLLDSALQGLIPIPDLILQFERSCRNVSESIRYGSNIRHRVVEDKLMRQKAQLLLDEAATWSLLWYLYGKVTDEPPEELLLSPSTSHIEAGRFVVNDHTAQLCLRIVQWLEGLASKALDLESKVRGSHVGTYLPNSGIWHHTQRFLKKGASAANTVHHLDFDAPTREHANQLPDDKKQDESLLEDVWTLLRAGRLEEACDLCRSAGQPWRSATICPFGGLDLFPSIEALLKNGKNRTLQAIELEGGIGHQWRLWKWASYCASERISEQNGGKYEIAVYAAQCSNLKHMLPICADWETACWAMAKSWLEIQVDLELARSQSGRMEQLKSYGDSIDGSPEGIDSTSQPGSGPENWPLQVLNQQPRDLSALLRKLHSGEMVHEAVTRGCKEQQRQIEMNLMLGNIPHLLELIWSWIAPSEDDQSISRPRDPQMIRFGAHLVLVLRYLLADEMKDPFKEKLMTVGDRILHMYSMFLFSKHHEELVGIYASQLAHHRCIDLFVHMMELRLNSSVHVKYKIFLSAMEYLPFSQGDDLKGSFEEIIERILSRSRETKVGKYDESSDVAEQHRLQSLQKALVVQWLCFTPPSTIANVKDVSAKLLLQALIHSNILFREFALISMWRVPAMPIGAQELLSLLAEPLKQLSETPDTFQDYVSENLKEFQDWSEYYSCDATYRNWLKIELANADVSPVELSVEEKQRAIEAAKETLNLSLLLLLRKENPWLISVEEHVNDSTEPLFLELHATAMLCLPSGESMCPDATVCAALMSALYSSVTEEVVVERQLMVNVAISSRDSYSI
;
A
#
# COMPACT_ATOMS: atom_id res chain seq x y z
N MET A 1 -9.44 -66.34 51.11
CA MET A 1 -10.90 -66.13 51.26
C MET A 1 -11.31 -65.10 50.24
N ASP A 2 -11.02 -65.34 48.96
CA ASP A 2 -11.64 -66.31 48.02
C ASP A 2 -12.77 -65.58 47.28
N VAL A 3 -12.57 -64.99 46.09
CA VAL A 3 -12.27 -65.54 44.74
C VAL A 3 -13.58 -65.85 43.98
N GLU A 4 -13.56 -65.46 42.69
CA GLU A 4 -14.41 -65.83 41.53
C GLU A 4 -15.65 -64.99 41.23
N MET A 5 -16.09 -64.79 39.98
CA MET A 5 -15.55 -64.71 38.60
C MET A 5 -16.78 -64.90 37.70
N GLU A 6 -16.82 -64.16 36.59
CA GLU A 6 -17.47 -64.48 35.30
C GLU A 6 -18.99 -64.73 35.21
N THR A 7 -19.66 -63.98 34.33
CA THR A 7 -20.01 -64.43 32.95
C THR A 7 -20.98 -63.45 32.26
N SER A 8 -20.72 -63.13 30.99
CA SER A 8 -21.67 -62.56 30.02
C SER A 8 -22.82 -63.55 29.72
N PRO A 9 -23.97 -63.15 29.10
CA PRO A 9 -24.04 -63.14 27.63
C PRO A 9 -25.11 -62.21 26.96
N SER A 10 -24.76 -61.74 25.75
CA SER A 10 -25.50 -61.76 24.48
C SER A 10 -26.96 -61.25 24.27
N TYR A 11 -27.10 -60.57 23.12
CA TYR A 11 -28.12 -60.64 22.06
C TYR A 11 -29.11 -59.48 21.85
N PHE A 12 -29.10 -59.05 20.58
CA PHE A 12 -29.95 -58.15 19.79
C PHE A 12 -31.44 -58.07 20.15
N ASP A 13 -32.02 -56.89 19.92
CA ASP A 13 -33.20 -56.75 19.04
C ASP A 13 -33.20 -55.36 18.32
N PRO A 14 -33.72 -55.25 17.08
CA PRO A 14 -33.50 -54.15 16.14
C PRO A 14 -34.74 -53.24 15.96
N GLN A 15 -34.53 -52.01 15.48
CA GLN A 15 -35.45 -51.27 14.58
C GLN A 15 -34.86 -49.90 14.23
N ASP A 16 -34.39 -49.73 12.99
CA ASP A 16 -34.93 -48.75 12.03
C ASP A 16 -34.05 -48.70 10.77
N ASP A 17 -34.39 -49.58 9.84
CA ASP A 17 -34.00 -49.50 8.43
C ASP A 17 -34.88 -48.48 7.72
N PHE A 18 -34.31 -47.49 7.01
CA PHE A 18 -34.74 -47.12 5.65
C PHE A 18 -33.76 -46.12 5.03
N ALA A 19 -32.72 -46.64 4.39
CA ALA A 19 -32.00 -45.93 3.34
C ALA A 19 -31.53 -46.92 2.26
N ARG A 20 -32.30 -47.04 1.18
CA ARG A 20 -31.86 -47.19 -0.23
C ARG A 20 -32.97 -47.78 -1.09
N GLU A 21 -33.59 -46.94 -1.92
CA GLU A 21 -33.88 -47.27 -3.32
C GLU A 21 -34.49 -46.04 -4.03
N LYS A 22 -33.75 -45.46 -4.99
CA LYS A 22 -34.22 -45.14 -6.35
C LYS A 22 -33.21 -44.25 -7.08
N PHE A 23 -32.32 -44.90 -7.83
CA PHE A 23 -31.93 -44.42 -9.15
C PHE A 23 -32.42 -45.44 -10.18
N ARG A 24 -33.43 -45.08 -10.98
CA ARG A 24 -33.64 -45.67 -12.31
C ARG A 24 -34.05 -44.59 -13.30
N ARG A 25 -33.37 -44.66 -14.44
CA ARG A 25 -33.48 -43.86 -15.66
C ARG A 25 -34.84 -44.01 -16.36
N TYR A 26 -35.33 -42.91 -16.94
CA TYR A 26 -35.96 -42.75 -18.27
C TYR A 26 -35.76 -41.25 -18.61
N GLY A 27 -35.30 -40.78 -19.77
CA GLY A 27 -35.38 -41.30 -21.13
C GLY A 27 -36.51 -40.59 -21.91
N CYS A 28 -36.14 -39.66 -22.80
CA CYS A 28 -36.92 -39.06 -23.92
C CYS A 28 -37.68 -37.71 -23.77
N ARG A 29 -37.06 -36.65 -24.32
CA ARG A 29 -37.40 -35.96 -25.60
C ARG A 29 -38.85 -35.48 -25.86
N LYS A 30 -39.05 -34.15 -25.95
CA LYS A 30 -39.84 -33.35 -26.95
C LYS A 30 -39.84 -31.86 -26.51
N ARG A 31 -39.22 -30.90 -27.23
CA ARG A 31 -39.63 -30.16 -28.44
C ARG A 31 -40.98 -29.39 -28.36
N ASN A 32 -40.81 -28.06 -28.40
CA ASN A 32 -41.53 -27.03 -29.17
C ASN A 32 -42.97 -26.59 -28.80
N SER A 33 -43.05 -25.27 -28.55
CA SER A 33 -43.88 -24.23 -29.20
C SER A 33 -45.35 -23.98 -28.78
N SER A 34 -45.55 -22.74 -28.31
CA SER A 34 -46.44 -21.67 -28.82
C SER A 34 -47.91 -21.53 -28.39
N SER A 35 -48.21 -20.24 -28.13
CA SER A 35 -49.49 -19.51 -28.26
C SER A 35 -50.48 -19.66 -27.10
N SER A 36 -51.24 -18.65 -26.66
CA SER A 36 -51.33 -17.20 -26.89
C SER A 36 -52.56 -16.73 -26.10
N ILE A 37 -52.60 -15.47 -25.65
CA ILE A 37 -53.71 -14.50 -25.74
C ILE A 37 -53.71 -13.52 -24.55
N SER A 38 -53.62 -12.26 -24.93
CA SER A 38 -53.76 -10.99 -24.20
C SER A 38 -55.23 -10.69 -23.84
N PRO A 39 -55.54 -9.63 -23.05
CA PRO A 39 -55.72 -8.25 -23.56
C PRO A 39 -55.07 -7.21 -22.58
N ARG A 40 -54.94 -5.89 -22.79
CA ARG A 40 -55.37 -4.87 -23.77
C ARG A 40 -54.51 -3.60 -23.50
N GLN A 41 -54.30 -2.80 -24.54
CA GLN A 41 -53.68 -1.46 -24.54
C GLN A 41 -54.68 -0.33 -24.20
N GLU A 42 -54.17 0.84 -23.81
CA GLU A 42 -54.46 2.23 -24.29
C GLU A 42 -53.70 3.21 -23.37
N SER A 43 -52.60 3.90 -23.74
CA SER A 43 -52.41 5.10 -24.59
C SER A 43 -53.26 6.32 -24.22
N GLY A 44 -52.62 7.46 -23.88
CA GLY A 44 -53.28 8.78 -23.84
C GLY A 44 -52.38 9.94 -23.40
N VAL A 45 -52.00 10.78 -24.37
CA VAL A 45 -51.32 12.09 -24.25
C VAL A 45 -52.35 13.21 -24.47
N SER A 46 -52.32 14.30 -23.69
CA SER A 46 -52.65 15.71 -24.08
C SER A 46 -52.70 16.61 -22.82
N LYS A 47 -51.93 17.69 -22.64
CA LYS A 47 -51.90 19.05 -23.26
C LYS A 47 -53.13 19.96 -22.98
N PHE A 48 -52.82 21.22 -22.60
CA PHE A 48 -53.62 22.48 -22.53
C PHE A 48 -54.49 22.72 -21.26
N SER A 49 -54.62 23.93 -20.68
CA SER A 49 -54.07 25.27 -20.94
C SER A 49 -54.06 26.17 -19.69
N GLU A 50 -53.40 27.31 -19.86
CA GLU A 50 -53.26 28.55 -19.09
C GLU A 50 -54.38 28.99 -18.12
N ALA A 51 -53.94 29.57 -16.98
CA ALA A 51 -54.51 30.80 -16.44
C ALA A 51 -53.38 31.67 -15.86
N LYS A 52 -53.36 32.93 -16.31
CA LYS A 52 -52.40 34.01 -16.07
C LYS A 52 -52.88 34.87 -14.90
N LEU A 53 -51.98 35.38 -14.03
CA LEU A 53 -52.03 36.62 -13.20
C LEU A 53 -50.87 36.52 -12.17
N LEU A 54 -49.68 37.09 -12.41
CA LEU A 54 -49.22 38.47 -12.13
C LEU A 54 -48.74 38.74 -10.67
N TYR A 55 -47.49 39.22 -10.59
CA TYR A 55 -46.78 40.01 -9.55
C TYR A 55 -45.75 39.37 -8.57
N GLU A 56 -44.48 39.70 -8.87
CA GLU A 56 -43.33 40.13 -8.03
C GLU A 56 -42.48 39.17 -7.14
N GLY A 57 -41.18 39.12 -7.49
CA GLY A 57 -40.02 38.97 -6.58
C GLY A 57 -39.13 37.75 -6.84
N PRO A 58 -37.94 37.86 -7.47
CA PRO A 58 -36.99 36.75 -7.52
C PRO A 58 -36.18 36.70 -6.21
N ILE A 59 -36.53 35.74 -5.35
CA ILE A 59 -35.61 35.19 -4.36
C ILE A 59 -34.64 34.30 -5.15
N ILE A 60 -33.43 34.79 -5.42
CA ILE A 60 -32.37 33.99 -6.04
C ILE A 60 -31.67 33.23 -4.90
N HIS A 61 -31.86 31.91 -4.90
CA HIS A 61 -31.06 30.98 -4.11
C HIS A 61 -29.59 31.03 -4.56
N SER A 62 -28.67 31.03 -3.59
CA SER A 62 -27.23 30.95 -3.80
C SER A 62 -26.82 29.62 -4.44
N PRO A 63 -25.84 29.59 -5.37
CA PRO A 63 -25.24 28.33 -5.81
C PRO A 63 -24.01 27.98 -4.94
N THR A 64 -23.91 26.72 -4.58
CA THR A 64 -22.76 26.07 -3.93
C THR A 64 -21.57 25.90 -4.89
N ASN A 65 -20.37 25.63 -4.36
CA ASN A 65 -19.09 25.37 -5.06
C ASN A 65 -19.15 24.54 -6.36
N ALA A 66 -20.18 23.70 -6.53
CA ALA A 66 -20.45 22.97 -7.75
C ALA A 66 -20.76 23.88 -8.96
N ALA A 67 -21.32 25.07 -8.77
CA ALA A 67 -21.66 25.99 -9.86
C ALA A 67 -20.42 26.68 -10.44
N LEU A 68 -19.47 27.10 -9.61
CA LEU A 68 -18.16 27.59 -10.05
C LEU A 68 -17.38 26.51 -10.79
N LEU A 69 -17.49 25.26 -10.31
CA LEU A 69 -16.86 24.10 -10.94
C LEU A 69 -17.45 23.90 -12.34
N LEU A 70 -18.76 24.00 -12.48
CA LEU A 70 -19.45 23.88 -13.76
C LEU A 70 -19.21 25.07 -14.69
N GLU A 71 -19.07 26.28 -14.16
CA GLU A 71 -18.82 27.50 -14.93
C GLU A 71 -17.36 27.55 -15.44
N ASN A 72 -16.39 27.07 -14.66
CA ASN A 72 -15.00 26.89 -15.11
C ASN A 72 -14.83 25.74 -16.11
N ILE A 73 -15.52 24.60 -15.92
CA ILE A 73 -15.55 23.50 -16.91
C ILE A 73 -16.20 23.99 -18.22
N LYS A 74 -17.19 24.87 -18.13
CA LYS A 74 -17.86 25.47 -19.29
C LYS A 74 -16.96 26.48 -20.02
N GLN A 75 -16.22 27.30 -19.29
CA GLN A 75 -15.22 28.21 -19.88
C GLN A 75 -14.03 27.44 -20.51
N GLU A 76 -13.60 26.33 -19.92
CA GLU A 76 -12.60 25.44 -20.54
C GLU A 76 -13.14 24.80 -21.82
N ALA A 77 -14.38 24.29 -21.82
CA ALA A 77 -15.01 23.71 -23.01
C ALA A 77 -15.23 24.74 -24.14
N GLU A 78 -15.53 25.99 -23.80
CA GLU A 78 -15.70 27.09 -24.77
C GLU A 78 -14.35 27.60 -25.32
N SER A 79 -13.23 27.43 -24.59
CA SER A 79 -11.88 27.80 -25.05
C SER A 79 -11.28 26.87 -26.12
N PHE A 80 -11.83 25.67 -26.30
CA PHE A 80 -11.41 24.73 -27.35
C PHE A 80 -12.05 24.98 -28.73
N ASP A 81 -13.11 25.80 -28.81
CA ASP A 81 -13.92 25.96 -30.03
C ASP A 81 -13.77 27.33 -30.73
N THR A 82 -12.83 28.18 -30.31
CA THR A 82 -12.62 29.52 -30.89
C THR A 82 -11.19 29.79 -31.38
N ASP A 83 -10.59 28.82 -32.06
CA ASP A 83 -9.53 29.09 -33.02
C ASP A 83 -9.86 28.38 -34.33
N TYR A 84 -9.77 29.12 -35.45
CA TYR A 84 -10.25 28.81 -36.80
C TYR A 84 -11.73 29.09 -37.05
N PHE A 85 -12.06 30.34 -37.38
CA PHE A 85 -12.77 30.71 -38.62
C PHE A 85 -13.06 32.21 -38.64
N GLU A 86 -12.19 32.99 -39.28
CA GLU A 86 -12.66 34.16 -40.02
C GLU A 86 -11.70 34.48 -41.16
N GLY A 87 -12.21 34.41 -42.38
CA GLY A 87 -11.49 34.82 -43.57
C GLY A 87 -12.47 35.31 -44.61
N THR A 88 -12.07 36.35 -45.36
CA THR A 88 -12.34 36.58 -46.79
C THR A 88 -11.82 37.98 -47.22
N PRO A 89 -11.66 38.32 -48.52
CA PRO A 89 -11.22 37.53 -49.68
C PRO A 89 -10.26 38.28 -50.67
N ALA A 90 -9.69 37.50 -51.62
CA ALA A 90 -9.13 37.86 -52.94
C ALA A 90 -7.78 38.63 -52.99
N MET A 91 -6.79 38.33 -53.86
CA MET A 91 -6.87 38.08 -55.30
C MET A 91 -5.53 37.51 -55.86
N THR A 92 -5.61 36.53 -56.79
CA THR A 92 -4.66 36.17 -57.90
C THR A 92 -3.17 35.93 -57.60
N ARG A 93 -2.49 34.82 -57.96
CA ARG A 93 -2.12 34.35 -59.32
C ARG A 93 -1.16 33.14 -59.23
N SER A 94 -1.39 32.08 -60.02
CA SER A 94 -0.44 31.24 -60.83
C SER A 94 0.95 30.84 -60.26
N ALA A 95 1.53 29.64 -60.43
CA ALA A 95 1.32 28.54 -61.38
C ALA A 95 2.12 27.27 -60.98
N SER A 96 1.71 26.18 -61.64
CA SER A 96 2.22 24.81 -61.76
C SER A 96 3.71 24.57 -62.09
N LYS A 97 4.24 23.39 -61.70
CA LYS A 97 4.62 22.23 -62.57
C LYS A 97 5.43 21.19 -61.77
N ARG A 98 4.93 19.95 -61.63
CA ARG A 98 5.21 18.71 -62.43
C ARG A 98 6.63 18.12 -62.26
N ARG A 99 6.71 16.97 -61.55
CA ARG A 99 7.14 15.58 -61.95
C ARG A 99 7.83 15.40 -63.33
N PRO A 100 8.53 14.26 -63.68
CA PRO A 100 8.85 13.01 -62.92
C PRO A 100 10.20 12.26 -63.28
N LEU A 101 10.39 11.08 -62.65
CA LEU A 101 10.77 9.75 -63.22
C LEU A 101 12.24 9.19 -63.29
N HIS A 102 12.33 7.93 -62.84
CA HIS A 102 13.09 6.73 -63.31
C HIS A 102 14.56 6.42 -62.94
N ASP A 103 14.68 5.33 -62.17
CA ASP A 103 15.43 4.06 -62.35
C ASP A 103 16.96 3.96 -62.47
N GLY A 104 17.50 2.91 -61.81
CA GLY A 104 18.59 2.10 -62.38
C GLY A 104 19.85 1.82 -61.54
N HIS A 105 19.80 0.80 -60.67
CA HIS A 105 20.79 -0.29 -60.44
C HIS A 105 22.34 -0.03 -60.41
N ARG A 106 23.03 -0.46 -59.33
CA ARG A 106 24.01 -1.58 -59.33
C ARG A 106 24.57 -1.95 -57.94
N ILE A 107 24.94 -3.22 -57.82
CA ILE A 107 25.38 -4.01 -56.65
C ILE A 107 26.91 -4.01 -56.49
N ALA A 108 27.44 -4.09 -55.25
CA ALA A 108 28.60 -4.90 -54.84
C ALA A 108 28.80 -4.92 -53.30
N GLU A 109 29.37 -6.01 -52.80
CA GLU A 109 29.39 -6.57 -51.44
C GLU A 109 30.57 -6.12 -50.53
N THR A 110 30.57 -6.71 -49.32
CA THR A 110 31.65 -7.02 -48.35
C THR A 110 32.04 -6.01 -47.24
N ASP A 111 31.56 -6.34 -46.03
CA ASP A 111 32.27 -6.75 -44.80
C ASP A 111 33.21 -5.81 -43.98
N ASP A 112 33.09 -6.02 -42.66
CA ASP A 112 33.96 -5.71 -41.52
C ASP A 112 34.14 -4.28 -40.93
N GLY A 113 33.91 -4.20 -39.60
CA GLY A 113 34.92 -3.66 -38.67
C GLY A 113 34.76 -2.27 -38.03
N VAL A 114 34.21 -2.24 -36.80
CA VAL A 114 34.66 -1.51 -35.58
C VAL A 114 34.85 0.04 -35.57
N ASP A 115 34.07 0.66 -34.66
CA ASP A 115 34.24 1.89 -33.84
C ASP A 115 34.93 3.16 -34.38
N SER A 116 34.20 4.30 -34.33
CA SER A 116 34.48 5.42 -33.40
C SER A 116 33.68 6.71 -33.71
N ILE A 117 32.84 7.11 -32.74
CA ILE A 117 32.68 8.46 -32.14
C ILE A 117 32.78 9.72 -33.06
N ARG A 118 31.63 10.39 -33.36
CA ARG A 118 31.35 11.81 -32.99
C ARG A 118 30.02 12.38 -33.55
N ARG A 119 29.33 13.12 -32.67
CA ARG A 119 28.51 14.34 -32.87
C ARG A 119 27.07 14.22 -33.40
N LEU A 120 26.15 14.34 -32.43
CA LEU A 120 25.16 15.42 -32.22
C LEU A 120 24.52 16.06 -33.46
N GLY A 121 23.21 15.85 -33.63
CA GLY A 121 22.37 16.55 -34.60
C GLY A 121 20.91 16.09 -34.53
N SER A 122 20.16 16.69 -33.62
CA SER A 122 18.73 17.04 -33.68
C SER A 122 17.83 16.29 -34.68
N HIS A 123 16.91 15.44 -34.21
CA HIS A 123 15.67 15.16 -34.95
C HIS A 123 14.46 14.99 -34.03
N ALA A 124 13.70 16.08 -33.97
CA ALA A 124 12.24 16.21 -33.94
C ALA A 124 11.40 14.99 -33.50
N LEU A 125 10.74 15.20 -32.37
CA LEU A 125 9.54 14.52 -31.88
C LEU A 125 8.54 14.26 -33.02
N LYS A 126 8.34 12.99 -33.36
CA LYS A 126 7.12 12.55 -34.05
C LYS A 126 6.08 12.23 -32.98
N ALA A 127 4.97 12.96 -33.06
CA ALA A 127 3.74 12.73 -32.34
C ALA A 127 3.31 11.26 -32.43
N CYS A 128 3.31 10.57 -31.29
CA CYS A 128 2.56 9.34 -31.12
C CYS A 128 1.13 9.71 -30.72
N LYS A 129 0.20 9.11 -31.45
CA LYS A 129 -1.25 9.22 -31.30
C LYS A 129 -1.67 8.94 -29.86
N ILE A 130 -2.61 9.75 -29.40
CA ILE A 130 -3.51 9.47 -28.30
C ILE A 130 -4.30 8.21 -28.71
N GLU A 131 -3.93 7.05 -28.17
CA GLU A 131 -4.84 5.92 -28.04
C GLU A 131 -5.50 6.07 -26.68
N GLU A 132 -6.83 6.19 -26.69
CA GLU A 132 -7.69 6.25 -25.53
C GLU A 132 -7.45 5.03 -24.62
N ASP A 133 -7.03 5.30 -23.39
CA ASP A 133 -6.94 4.34 -22.30
C ASP A 133 -8.35 3.81 -21.95
N LEU A 134 -8.69 2.62 -22.46
CA LEU A 134 -9.85 1.83 -22.05
C LEU A 134 -9.43 0.50 -21.40
N SER A 135 -8.29 0.48 -20.69
CA SER A 135 -7.83 -0.70 -19.94
C SER A 135 -7.45 -0.43 -18.47
N ALA A 136 -8.03 0.60 -17.87
CA ALA A 136 -7.91 0.86 -16.44
C ALA A 136 -9.24 0.50 -15.74
N ASP A 137 -9.40 -0.72 -15.22
CA ASP A 137 -10.51 -0.98 -14.28
C ASP A 137 -10.41 -2.25 -13.40
N ASN A 138 -9.26 -2.52 -12.76
CA ASN A 138 -9.24 -3.48 -11.63
C ASN A 138 -8.00 -3.40 -10.73
N GLY A 139 -6.96 -2.65 -11.14
CA GLY A 139 -5.80 -2.37 -10.29
C GLY A 139 -6.04 -1.25 -9.28
N ASP A 140 -6.75 -0.21 -9.71
CA ASP A 140 -6.91 1.04 -8.96
C ASP A 140 -7.87 0.90 -7.77
N THR A 141 -8.82 -0.04 -7.88
CA THR A 141 -9.75 -0.38 -6.79
C THR A 141 -9.04 -0.96 -5.56
N THR A 142 -7.89 -1.60 -5.72
CA THR A 142 -7.15 -2.19 -4.60
C THR A 142 -6.53 -1.10 -3.71
N PHE A 143 -6.02 -0.02 -4.30
CA PHE A 143 -5.42 1.07 -3.53
C PHE A 143 -6.48 1.82 -2.70
N ALA A 144 -7.61 2.14 -3.31
CA ALA A 144 -8.73 2.78 -2.61
C ALA A 144 -9.31 1.89 -1.49
N LEU A 145 -9.45 0.59 -1.74
CA LEU A 145 -9.96 -0.35 -0.74
C LEU A 145 -9.01 -0.45 0.47
N PHE A 146 -7.70 -0.60 0.24
CA PHE A 146 -6.71 -0.62 1.32
C PHE A 146 -6.70 0.68 2.14
N ALA A 147 -6.79 1.83 1.46
CA ALA A 147 -6.88 3.12 2.12
C ALA A 147 -8.14 3.25 3.00
N SER A 148 -9.31 2.82 2.51
CA SER A 148 -10.58 2.86 3.28
C SER A 148 -10.56 1.98 4.53
N LEU A 149 -9.93 0.80 4.43
CA LEU A 149 -9.77 -0.11 5.56
C LEU A 149 -8.82 0.46 6.62
N LEU A 150 -7.72 1.05 6.16
CA LEU A 150 -6.77 1.72 7.03
C LEU A 150 -7.42 2.91 7.73
N ASP A 151 -8.14 3.76 7.00
CA ASP A 151 -8.88 4.91 7.55
C ASP A 151 -9.88 4.49 8.64
N SER A 152 -10.63 3.43 8.40
CA SER A 152 -11.54 2.84 9.39
C SER A 152 -10.81 2.39 10.66
N ALA A 153 -9.61 1.83 10.52
CA ALA A 153 -8.78 1.43 11.65
C ALA A 153 -8.16 2.63 12.39
N LEU A 154 -7.74 3.68 11.67
CA LEU A 154 -7.24 4.94 12.24
C LEU A 154 -8.32 5.63 13.09
N GLN A 155 -9.58 5.55 12.66
CA GLN A 155 -10.74 6.07 13.40
C GLN A 155 -11.16 5.16 14.58
N GLY A 156 -10.50 4.01 14.76
CA GLY A 156 -10.79 3.06 15.85
C GLY A 156 -12.04 2.19 15.63
N LEU A 157 -12.59 2.14 14.42
CA LEU A 157 -13.78 1.33 14.09
C LEU A 157 -13.46 -0.16 13.96
N ILE A 158 -12.21 -0.50 13.65
CA ILE A 158 -11.74 -1.88 13.41
C ILE A 158 -10.46 -2.10 14.22
N PRO A 159 -10.36 -3.17 15.04
CA PRO A 159 -9.12 -3.49 15.73
C PRO A 159 -8.06 -3.99 14.74
N ILE A 160 -6.78 -3.76 15.05
CA ILE A 160 -5.66 -4.05 14.14
C ILE A 160 -5.58 -5.53 13.71
N PRO A 161 -5.83 -6.54 14.58
CA PRO A 161 -5.87 -7.93 14.13
C PRO A 161 -6.94 -8.19 13.04
N ASP A 162 -8.10 -7.56 13.15
CA ASP A 162 -9.17 -7.71 12.15
C ASP A 162 -8.83 -6.98 10.86
N LEU A 163 -8.15 -5.84 10.92
CA LEU A 163 -7.61 -5.14 9.74
C LEU A 163 -6.69 -6.05 8.93
N ILE A 164 -5.77 -6.76 9.59
CA ILE A 164 -4.84 -7.69 8.92
C ILE A 164 -5.59 -8.81 8.20
N LEU A 165 -6.63 -9.38 8.83
CA LEU A 165 -7.47 -10.39 8.18
C LEU A 165 -8.25 -9.82 7.00
N GLN A 166 -8.69 -8.57 7.06
CA GLN A 166 -9.37 -7.91 5.93
C GLN A 166 -8.41 -7.64 4.77
N PHE A 167 -7.16 -7.26 5.02
CA PHE A 167 -6.13 -7.18 3.99
C PHE A 167 -5.86 -8.54 3.34
N GLU A 168 -5.74 -9.60 4.14
CA GLU A 168 -5.58 -10.97 3.63
C GLU A 168 -6.73 -11.39 2.70
N ARG A 169 -7.97 -11.22 3.18
CA ARG A 169 -9.17 -11.56 2.40
C ARG A 169 -9.26 -10.74 1.11
N SER A 170 -8.93 -9.46 1.16
CA SER A 170 -9.00 -8.57 0.01
C SER A 170 -8.00 -8.98 -1.08
N CYS A 171 -6.74 -9.20 -0.71
CA CYS A 171 -5.72 -9.70 -1.65
C CYS A 171 -6.10 -11.06 -2.25
N ARG A 172 -6.60 -11.98 -1.41
CA ARG A 172 -7.04 -13.31 -1.87
C ARG A 172 -8.23 -13.23 -2.82
N ASN A 173 -9.27 -12.46 -2.48
CA ASN A 173 -10.47 -12.31 -3.31
C ASN A 173 -10.13 -11.70 -4.69
N VAL A 174 -9.24 -10.70 -4.73
CA VAL A 174 -8.78 -10.12 -6.00
C VAL A 174 -7.97 -11.14 -6.80
N SER A 175 -7.09 -11.92 -6.16
CA SER A 175 -6.34 -13.00 -6.82
C SER A 175 -7.27 -14.07 -7.41
N GLU A 176 -8.27 -14.52 -6.64
CA GLU A 176 -9.26 -15.51 -7.07
C GLU A 176 -10.12 -14.99 -8.23
N SER A 177 -10.54 -13.72 -8.17
CA SER A 177 -11.26 -13.05 -9.26
C SER A 177 -10.43 -12.98 -10.54
N ILE A 178 -9.13 -12.68 -10.45
CA ILE A 178 -8.25 -12.66 -11.63
C ILE A 178 -8.06 -14.08 -12.20
N ARG A 179 -7.96 -15.10 -11.34
CA ARG A 179 -7.72 -16.49 -11.77
C ARG A 179 -8.95 -17.18 -12.37
N TYR A 180 -10.14 -16.89 -11.83
CA TYR A 180 -11.37 -17.63 -12.14
C TYR A 180 -12.55 -16.76 -12.58
N GLY A 181 -12.50 -15.45 -12.34
CA GLY A 181 -13.62 -14.52 -12.58
C GLY A 181 -13.68 -13.92 -13.99
N SER A 182 -12.59 -13.93 -14.76
CA SER A 182 -12.58 -13.36 -16.12
C SER A 182 -12.78 -14.43 -17.20
N ASN A 183 -14.00 -14.50 -17.75
CA ASN A 183 -14.26 -15.16 -19.05
C ASN A 183 -13.78 -14.29 -20.25
N ILE A 184 -13.06 -13.20 -19.97
CA ILE A 184 -12.56 -12.25 -20.97
C ILE A 184 -11.33 -12.87 -21.62
N ARG A 185 -11.37 -13.01 -22.95
CA ARG A 185 -10.22 -13.48 -23.73
C ARG A 185 -9.16 -12.38 -23.79
N HIS A 186 -8.27 -12.36 -22.81
CA HIS A 186 -7.05 -11.56 -22.84
C HIS A 186 -6.08 -12.05 -23.92
N ARG A 187 -5.22 -11.16 -24.42
CA ARG A 187 -4.06 -11.59 -25.23
C ARG A 187 -3.14 -12.45 -24.36
N VAL A 188 -2.40 -13.39 -24.95
CA VAL A 188 -1.55 -14.34 -24.21
C VAL A 188 -0.57 -13.65 -23.25
N VAL A 189 -0.04 -12.48 -23.63
CA VAL A 189 0.89 -11.69 -22.79
C VAL A 189 0.17 -11.05 -21.60
N GLU A 190 -1.00 -10.45 -21.82
CA GLU A 190 -1.83 -9.85 -20.77
C GLU A 190 -2.30 -10.92 -19.78
N ASP A 191 -2.71 -12.08 -20.28
CA ASP A 191 -3.13 -13.22 -19.47
C ASP A 191 -1.98 -13.77 -18.61
N LYS A 192 -0.75 -13.77 -19.14
CA LYS A 192 0.45 -14.11 -18.37
C LYS A 192 0.74 -13.07 -17.27
N LEU A 193 0.64 -11.78 -17.58
CA LEU A 193 0.83 -10.69 -16.61
C LEU A 193 -0.24 -10.72 -15.51
N MET A 194 -1.50 -10.98 -15.86
CA MET A 194 -2.59 -11.11 -14.91
C MET A 194 -2.40 -12.30 -13.98
N ARG A 195 -1.97 -13.46 -14.49
CA ARG A 195 -1.62 -14.60 -13.63
C ARG A 195 -0.44 -14.32 -12.70
N GLN A 196 0.58 -13.60 -13.17
CA GLN A 196 1.69 -13.17 -12.33
C GLN A 196 1.19 -12.22 -11.22
N LYS A 197 0.38 -11.23 -11.56
CA LYS A 197 -0.26 -10.32 -10.59
C LYS A 197 -1.10 -11.08 -9.56
N ALA A 198 -1.89 -12.06 -9.99
CA ALA A 198 -2.69 -12.89 -9.10
C ALA A 198 -1.82 -13.72 -8.14
N GLN A 199 -0.69 -14.25 -8.61
CA GLN A 199 0.25 -14.95 -7.75
C GLN A 199 0.86 -14.01 -6.70
N LEU A 200 1.32 -12.82 -7.10
CA LEU A 200 1.87 -11.82 -6.17
C LEU A 200 0.87 -11.42 -5.07
N LEU A 201 -0.40 -11.23 -5.43
CA LEU A 201 -1.46 -10.93 -4.45
C LEU A 201 -1.76 -12.12 -3.53
N LEU A 202 -1.66 -13.36 -4.02
CA LEU A 202 -1.84 -14.54 -3.19
C LEU A 202 -0.69 -14.70 -2.19
N ASP A 203 0.54 -14.43 -2.62
CA ASP A 203 1.73 -14.44 -1.76
C ASP A 203 1.67 -13.30 -0.73
N GLU A 204 1.18 -12.13 -1.11
CA GLU A 204 0.92 -11.05 -0.16
C GLU A 204 -0.15 -11.43 0.88
N ALA A 205 -1.24 -12.09 0.46
CA ALA A 205 -2.25 -12.61 1.38
C ALA A 205 -1.65 -13.62 2.37
N ALA A 206 -0.70 -14.45 1.93
CA ALA A 206 0.05 -15.36 2.79
C ALA A 206 0.84 -14.58 3.85
N THR A 207 1.57 -13.54 3.46
CA THR A 207 2.31 -12.67 4.39
C THR A 207 1.39 -11.97 5.41
N TRP A 208 0.22 -11.47 4.99
CA TRP A 208 -0.75 -10.88 5.91
C TRP A 208 -1.29 -11.90 6.92
N SER A 209 -1.64 -13.11 6.45
CA SER A 209 -2.05 -14.17 7.38
C SER A 209 -0.95 -14.53 8.37
N LEU A 210 0.32 -14.61 7.95
CA LEU A 210 1.45 -14.86 8.84
C LEU A 210 1.51 -13.81 9.95
N LEU A 211 1.42 -12.52 9.59
CA LEU A 211 1.45 -11.42 10.55
C LEU A 211 0.32 -11.54 11.58
N TRP A 212 -0.87 -11.97 11.15
CA TRP A 212 -1.99 -12.26 12.07
C TRP A 212 -1.68 -13.42 13.03
N TYR A 213 -1.14 -14.54 12.54
CA TYR A 213 -0.76 -15.65 13.42
C TYR A 213 0.37 -15.28 14.38
N LEU A 214 1.31 -14.43 13.96
CA LEU A 214 2.46 -14.02 14.75
C LEU A 214 2.15 -12.96 15.81
N TYR A 215 1.27 -12.01 15.53
CA TYR A 215 1.03 -10.86 16.42
C TYR A 215 -0.45 -10.58 16.70
N GLY A 216 -1.36 -10.96 15.80
CA GLY A 216 -2.80 -10.71 15.94
C GLY A 216 -3.55 -11.76 16.77
N LYS A 217 -3.05 -12.99 16.83
CA LYS A 217 -3.67 -14.09 17.57
C LYS A 217 -3.32 -14.00 19.06
N VAL A 218 -4.36 -13.82 19.88
CA VAL A 218 -4.24 -13.79 21.35
C VAL A 218 -3.74 -15.15 21.84
N THR A 219 -2.73 -15.13 22.72
CA THR A 219 -2.33 -16.31 23.48
C THR A 219 -3.31 -16.48 24.62
N ASP A 220 -4.27 -17.39 24.48
CA ASP A 220 -5.11 -17.75 25.62
C ASP A 220 -4.26 -18.50 26.67
N GLU A 221 -4.62 -18.41 27.94
CA GLU A 221 -4.08 -19.31 28.96
C GLU A 221 -4.96 -20.57 29.01
N PRO A 222 -4.39 -21.76 29.30
CA PRO A 222 -5.19 -22.96 29.46
C PRO A 222 -6.16 -22.76 30.65
N PRO A 223 -7.46 -23.07 30.50
CA PRO A 223 -8.44 -22.90 31.58
C PRO A 223 -8.00 -23.58 32.87
N GLU A 224 -8.13 -22.89 34.02
CA GLU A 224 -7.78 -23.42 35.34
C GLU A 224 -8.47 -24.77 35.64
N GLU A 225 -9.68 -24.99 35.11
CA GLU A 225 -10.44 -26.24 35.26
C GLU A 225 -9.77 -27.49 34.65
N LEU A 226 -8.87 -27.30 33.67
CA LEU A 226 -8.08 -28.36 33.04
C LEU A 226 -6.75 -28.61 33.77
N LEU A 227 -6.29 -27.65 34.58
CA LEU A 227 -5.08 -27.74 35.39
C LEU A 227 -5.30 -28.52 36.70
N LEU A 228 -6.56 -28.68 37.14
CA LEU A 228 -6.94 -29.35 38.40
C LEU A 228 -7.04 -30.89 38.30
N SER A 229 -6.99 -31.46 37.10
CA SER A 229 -6.96 -32.92 36.87
C SER A 229 -5.52 -33.47 36.85
N PRO A 230 -5.30 -34.77 37.11
CA PRO A 230 -4.01 -35.41 36.84
C PRO A 230 -3.53 -35.04 35.44
N SER A 231 -2.34 -34.45 35.33
CA SER A 231 -1.81 -33.97 34.05
C SER A 231 -1.67 -35.14 33.08
N THR A 232 -2.12 -34.93 31.84
CA THR A 232 -1.87 -35.83 30.71
C THR A 232 -0.75 -35.28 29.85
N SER A 233 -0.16 -36.09 28.98
CA SER A 233 0.89 -35.63 28.05
C SER A 233 0.41 -34.48 27.16
N HIS A 234 -0.87 -34.49 26.77
CA HIS A 234 -1.47 -33.43 25.97
C HIS A 234 -1.56 -32.10 26.73
N ILE A 235 -1.93 -32.14 28.02
CA ILE A 235 -1.96 -30.94 28.89
C ILE A 235 -0.54 -30.40 29.11
N GLU A 236 0.44 -31.28 29.37
CA GLU A 236 1.84 -30.88 29.55
C GLU A 236 2.45 -30.28 28.28
N ALA A 237 2.16 -30.88 27.12
CA ALA A 237 2.56 -30.35 25.82
C ALA A 237 1.96 -28.96 25.55
N GLY A 238 0.65 -28.79 25.77
CA GLY A 238 -0.01 -27.48 25.62
C GLY A 238 0.57 -26.43 26.57
N ARG A 239 0.80 -26.80 27.84
CA ARG A 239 1.42 -25.91 28.82
C ARG A 239 2.86 -25.53 28.42
N PHE A 240 3.66 -26.46 27.92
CA PHE A 240 5.00 -26.17 27.44
C PHE A 240 4.97 -25.14 26.31
N VAL A 241 4.12 -25.33 25.31
CA VAL A 241 4.04 -24.44 24.13
C VAL A 241 3.53 -23.04 24.50
N VAL A 242 2.66 -22.90 25.50
CA VAL A 242 2.22 -21.58 25.99
C VAL A 242 3.35 -20.83 26.71
N ASN A 243 4.22 -21.54 27.44
CA ASN A 243 5.29 -20.94 28.23
C ASN A 243 6.58 -20.67 27.45
N ASP A 244 6.90 -21.50 26.44
CA ASP A 244 8.11 -21.33 25.63
C ASP A 244 7.82 -20.51 24.36
N HIS A 245 8.41 -19.31 24.27
CA HIS A 245 8.20 -18.40 23.15
C HIS A 245 8.62 -19.00 21.79
N THR A 246 9.63 -19.88 21.76
CA THR A 246 10.11 -20.47 20.50
C THR A 246 9.17 -21.57 20.03
N ALA A 247 8.72 -22.44 20.94
CA ALA A 247 7.70 -23.44 20.68
C ALA A 247 6.39 -22.79 20.24
N GLN A 248 6.00 -21.69 20.88
CA GLN A 248 4.81 -20.94 20.52
C GLN A 248 4.92 -20.33 19.11
N LEU A 249 6.07 -19.74 18.78
CA LEU A 249 6.36 -19.21 17.46
C LEU A 249 6.26 -20.32 16.39
N CYS A 250 6.87 -21.48 16.62
CA CYS A 250 6.78 -22.62 15.71
C CYS A 250 5.35 -23.16 15.59
N LEU A 251 4.57 -23.21 16.67
CA LEU A 251 3.15 -23.56 16.62
C LEU A 251 2.38 -22.60 15.70
N ARG A 252 2.58 -21.29 15.85
CA ARG A 252 1.93 -20.26 15.02
C ARG A 252 2.29 -20.41 13.54
N ILE A 253 3.56 -20.70 13.24
CA ILE A 253 4.02 -20.97 11.86
C ILE A 253 3.34 -22.22 11.28
N VAL A 254 3.24 -23.31 12.04
CA VAL A 254 2.57 -24.54 11.58
C VAL A 254 1.08 -24.30 11.33
N GLN A 255 0.38 -23.65 12.26
CA GLN A 255 -1.04 -23.29 12.10
C GLN A 255 -1.28 -22.39 10.88
N TRP A 256 -0.37 -21.46 10.63
CA TRP A 256 -0.41 -20.60 9.45
C TRP A 256 -0.30 -21.40 8.15
N LEU A 257 0.71 -22.28 8.05
CA LEU A 257 0.94 -23.09 6.84
C LEU A 257 -0.19 -24.09 6.59
N GLU A 258 -0.71 -24.72 7.64
CA GLU A 258 -1.88 -25.61 7.55
C GLU A 258 -3.13 -24.84 7.14
N GLY A 259 -3.33 -23.64 7.67
CA GLY A 259 -4.42 -22.75 7.28
C GLY A 259 -4.35 -22.31 5.81
N LEU A 260 -3.16 -22.03 5.28
CA LEU A 260 -2.96 -21.72 3.86
C LEU A 260 -3.30 -22.91 2.97
N ALA A 261 -2.80 -24.10 3.31
CA ALA A 261 -3.09 -25.32 2.57
C ALA A 261 -4.59 -25.67 2.61
N SER A 262 -5.24 -25.51 3.77
CA SER A 262 -6.68 -25.72 3.93
C SER A 262 -7.52 -24.79 3.04
N LYS A 263 -7.21 -23.48 3.06
CA LYS A 263 -7.87 -22.49 2.18
C LYS A 263 -7.68 -22.81 0.70
N ALA A 264 -6.50 -23.29 0.30
CA ALA A 264 -6.22 -23.68 -1.08
C ALA A 264 -7.09 -24.87 -1.52
N LEU A 265 -7.26 -25.87 -0.64
CA LEU A 265 -8.14 -27.01 -0.89
C LEU A 265 -9.62 -26.61 -1.02
N ASP A 266 -10.08 -25.71 -0.15
CA ASP A 266 -11.46 -25.21 -0.21
C ASP A 266 -11.74 -24.48 -1.52
N LEU A 267 -10.78 -23.68 -2.00
CA LEU A 267 -10.87 -23.00 -3.29
C LEU A 267 -10.89 -24.00 -4.45
N GLU A 268 -10.02 -24.99 -4.44
CA GLU A 268 -9.98 -26.02 -5.47
C GLU A 268 -11.29 -26.81 -5.52
N SER A 269 -11.83 -27.18 -4.36
CA SER A 269 -13.14 -27.82 -4.22
C SER A 269 -14.28 -26.96 -4.79
N LYS A 270 -14.27 -25.65 -4.54
CA LYS A 270 -15.27 -24.71 -5.10
C LYS A 270 -15.21 -24.60 -6.61
N VAL A 271 -14.01 -24.57 -7.21
CA VAL A 271 -13.83 -24.31 -8.65
C VAL A 271 -13.99 -25.56 -9.50
N ARG A 272 -13.36 -26.66 -9.08
CA ARG A 272 -13.23 -27.89 -9.89
C ARG A 272 -14.02 -29.08 -9.31
N GLY A 273 -14.57 -28.95 -8.10
CA GLY A 273 -15.14 -30.05 -7.33
C GLY A 273 -14.09 -30.74 -6.45
N SER A 274 -14.54 -31.58 -5.50
CA SER A 274 -13.63 -32.34 -4.63
C SER A 274 -12.80 -33.31 -5.47
N HIS A 275 -11.47 -33.12 -5.50
CA HIS A 275 -10.53 -34.07 -6.14
C HIS A 275 -10.17 -35.23 -5.22
N VAL A 276 -10.22 -34.98 -3.91
CA VAL A 276 -9.90 -35.95 -2.86
C VAL A 276 -10.92 -37.09 -2.89
N GLY A 277 -10.42 -38.32 -2.97
CA GLY A 277 -11.24 -39.54 -2.92
C GLY A 277 -12.10 -39.81 -4.16
N THR A 278 -11.85 -39.13 -5.29
CA THR A 278 -12.64 -39.33 -6.54
C THR A 278 -12.60 -40.76 -7.09
N TYR A 279 -11.62 -41.57 -6.70
CA TYR A 279 -11.41 -42.96 -7.12
C TYR A 279 -12.12 -44.01 -6.23
N LEU A 280 -12.77 -43.60 -5.13
CA LEU A 280 -13.41 -44.48 -4.14
C LEU A 280 -14.46 -45.48 -4.67
N PRO A 281 -15.23 -45.23 -5.76
CA PRO A 281 -16.31 -46.16 -6.17
C PRO A 281 -15.87 -47.58 -6.58
N ASN A 282 -14.57 -47.83 -6.78
CA ASN A 282 -14.03 -49.10 -7.29
C ASN A 282 -13.01 -49.81 -6.38
N SER A 283 -12.70 -49.28 -5.21
CA SER A 283 -11.57 -49.72 -4.37
C SER A 283 -12.04 -50.51 -3.15
N GLY A 284 -12.08 -51.84 -3.27
CA GLY A 284 -11.92 -52.72 -2.11
C GLY A 284 -10.43 -52.98 -1.86
N ILE A 285 -10.05 -53.33 -0.62
CA ILE A 285 -8.65 -53.62 -0.24
C ILE A 285 -8.03 -54.59 -1.25
N TRP A 286 -7.00 -54.12 -1.96
CA TRP A 286 -6.23 -54.84 -2.96
C TRP A 286 -7.07 -55.78 -3.84
N HIS A 287 -8.19 -55.27 -4.34
CA HIS A 287 -9.18 -56.10 -5.02
C HIS A 287 -8.63 -56.80 -6.28
N HIS A 288 -7.65 -56.21 -6.98
CA HIS A 288 -7.00 -56.85 -8.12
C HIS A 288 -6.11 -57.99 -7.66
N THR A 289 -5.32 -57.77 -6.61
CA THR A 289 -4.42 -58.76 -5.99
C THR A 289 -5.24 -59.91 -5.39
N GLN A 290 -6.35 -59.62 -4.71
CA GLN A 290 -7.29 -60.63 -4.21
C GLN A 290 -7.86 -61.48 -5.35
N ARG A 291 -8.28 -60.87 -6.46
CA ARG A 291 -8.78 -61.60 -7.63
C ARG A 291 -7.69 -62.44 -8.30
N PHE A 292 -6.45 -61.96 -8.32
CA PHE A 292 -5.31 -62.67 -8.87
C PHE A 292 -4.97 -63.92 -8.03
N LEU A 293 -4.93 -63.77 -6.70
CA LEU A 293 -4.72 -64.88 -5.77
C LEU A 293 -5.86 -65.91 -5.83
N LYS A 294 -7.13 -65.46 -5.91
CA LYS A 294 -8.30 -66.34 -6.08
C LYS A 294 -8.27 -67.17 -7.37
N LYS A 295 -7.57 -66.69 -8.41
CA LYS A 295 -7.38 -67.44 -9.68
C LYS A 295 -6.26 -68.48 -9.60
N GLY A 296 -5.61 -68.66 -8.44
CA GLY A 296 -4.51 -69.60 -8.27
C GLY A 296 -3.23 -69.20 -9.01
N ALA A 297 -3.14 -67.96 -9.49
CA ALA A 297 -1.95 -67.44 -10.12
C ALA A 297 -0.97 -66.97 -9.04
N SER A 298 0.27 -67.47 -9.09
CA SER A 298 1.34 -67.11 -8.17
C SER A 298 2.52 -66.60 -8.98
N ALA A 299 2.87 -65.32 -8.81
CA ALA A 299 4.13 -64.77 -9.29
C ALA A 299 5.12 -64.73 -8.11
N ALA A 300 6.40 -64.98 -8.36
CA ALA A 300 7.42 -65.11 -7.32
C ALA A 300 7.64 -63.82 -6.47
N ASN A 301 7.07 -62.68 -6.88
CA ASN A 301 7.23 -61.38 -6.23
C ASN A 301 5.87 -60.74 -5.86
N THR A 302 4.81 -61.54 -5.75
CA THR A 302 3.47 -61.06 -5.38
C THR A 302 3.07 -61.57 -4.01
N VAL A 303 2.48 -60.70 -3.18
CA VAL A 303 2.01 -61.04 -1.83
C VAL A 303 1.02 -62.21 -1.84
N HIS A 304 1.13 -63.09 -0.86
CA HIS A 304 0.27 -64.26 -0.68
C HIS A 304 -0.85 -64.03 0.33
N HIS A 305 -0.65 -63.11 1.28
CA HIS A 305 -1.66 -62.71 2.26
C HIS A 305 -2.20 -61.30 1.95
N LEU A 306 -3.42 -61.01 2.43
CA LEU A 306 -4.15 -59.76 2.18
C LEU A 306 -4.24 -58.88 3.43
N ASP A 307 -3.39 -59.12 4.42
CA ASP A 307 -3.17 -58.24 5.56
C ASP A 307 -2.20 -57.10 5.21
N PHE A 308 -2.33 -55.99 5.92
CA PHE A 308 -1.62 -54.74 5.59
C PHE A 308 -0.10 -54.84 5.76
N ASP A 309 0.38 -55.78 6.58
CA ASP A 309 1.81 -56.05 6.80
C ASP A 309 2.36 -57.14 5.86
N ALA A 310 1.54 -57.74 4.98
CA ALA A 310 2.00 -58.73 4.01
C ALA A 310 3.17 -58.23 3.15
N PRO A 311 3.14 -56.99 2.60
CA PRO A 311 4.25 -56.50 1.77
C PRO A 311 5.57 -56.44 2.55
N THR A 312 5.51 -55.96 3.80
CA THR A 312 6.70 -55.80 4.65
C THR A 312 7.22 -57.12 5.21
N ARG A 313 6.32 -58.01 5.62
CA ARG A 313 6.64 -59.33 6.16
C ARG A 313 7.16 -60.30 5.09
N GLU A 314 6.51 -60.35 3.94
CA GLU A 314 6.84 -61.29 2.86
C GLU A 314 7.92 -60.76 1.92
N HIS A 315 8.28 -59.48 2.01
CA HIS A 315 9.21 -58.81 1.10
C HIS A 315 8.75 -58.94 -0.37
N ALA A 316 7.44 -58.83 -0.59
CA ALA A 316 6.77 -59.01 -1.88
C ALA A 316 5.86 -57.81 -2.18
N ASN A 317 5.50 -57.62 -3.46
CA ASN A 317 4.71 -56.46 -3.88
C ASN A 317 3.25 -56.84 -4.17
N GLN A 318 2.33 -55.92 -3.92
CA GLN A 318 0.98 -56.00 -4.49
C GLN A 318 1.00 -55.76 -6.01
N LEU A 319 -0.10 -56.08 -6.70
CA LEU A 319 -0.19 -55.79 -8.13
C LEU A 319 -0.03 -54.29 -8.42
N PRO A 320 0.52 -53.91 -9.59
CA PRO A 320 0.80 -52.52 -9.91
C PRO A 320 -0.42 -51.59 -9.84
N ASP A 321 -1.61 -52.08 -10.22
CA ASP A 321 -2.85 -51.31 -10.19
C ASP A 321 -3.27 -50.96 -8.75
N ASP A 322 -3.20 -51.95 -7.85
CA ASP A 322 -3.50 -51.71 -6.43
C ASP A 322 -2.41 -50.85 -5.78
N LYS A 323 -1.13 -51.01 -6.16
CA LYS A 323 -0.02 -50.14 -5.69
C LYS A 323 -0.24 -48.68 -6.10
N LYS A 324 -0.71 -48.45 -7.32
CA LYS A 324 -1.04 -47.10 -7.80
C LYS A 324 -2.24 -46.50 -7.07
N GLN A 325 -3.27 -47.30 -6.78
CA GLN A 325 -4.43 -46.84 -6.00
C GLN A 325 -4.04 -46.46 -4.57
N ASP A 326 -3.21 -47.27 -3.91
CA ASP A 326 -2.72 -46.95 -2.57
C ASP A 326 -1.86 -45.69 -2.55
N GLU A 327 -1.00 -45.50 -3.55
CA GLU A 327 -0.18 -44.29 -3.67
C GLU A 327 -1.04 -43.04 -3.87
N SER A 328 -2.07 -43.09 -4.73
CA SER A 328 -3.01 -41.98 -4.91
C SER A 328 -3.82 -41.68 -3.65
N LEU A 329 -4.22 -42.73 -2.90
CA LEU A 329 -4.89 -42.55 -1.61
C LEU A 329 -3.99 -41.86 -0.58
N LEU A 330 -2.72 -42.26 -0.52
CA LEU A 330 -1.77 -41.68 0.41
C LEU A 330 -1.32 -40.28 0.00
N GLU A 331 -1.32 -39.95 -1.29
CA GLU A 331 -1.12 -38.59 -1.80
C GLU A 331 -2.24 -37.65 -1.33
N ASP A 332 -3.49 -38.10 -1.40
CA ASP A 332 -4.65 -37.36 -0.87
C ASP A 332 -4.57 -37.21 0.66
N VAL A 333 -4.23 -38.29 1.38
CA VAL A 333 -4.02 -38.26 2.83
C VAL A 333 -2.89 -37.31 3.21
N TRP A 334 -1.76 -37.34 2.51
CA TRP A 334 -0.65 -36.42 2.70
C TRP A 334 -1.09 -34.97 2.53
N THR A 335 -1.91 -34.71 1.51
CA THR A 335 -2.44 -33.36 1.23
C THR A 335 -3.38 -32.88 2.34
N LEU A 336 -4.24 -33.74 2.88
CA LEU A 336 -5.11 -33.42 4.01
C LEU A 336 -4.33 -33.21 5.32
N LEU A 337 -3.29 -34.00 5.57
CA LEU A 337 -2.42 -33.84 6.74
C LEU A 337 -1.68 -32.50 6.71
N ARG A 338 -1.17 -32.07 5.56
CA ARG A 338 -0.55 -30.75 5.38
C ARG A 338 -1.53 -29.59 5.56
N ALA A 339 -2.83 -29.85 5.46
CA ALA A 339 -3.89 -28.85 5.67
C ALA A 339 -4.47 -28.87 7.10
N GLY A 340 -3.91 -29.69 8.00
CA GLY A 340 -4.46 -29.86 9.36
C GLY A 340 -5.83 -30.55 9.40
N ARG A 341 -6.31 -31.13 8.29
CA ARG A 341 -7.64 -31.77 8.17
C ARG A 341 -7.57 -33.25 8.55
N LEU A 342 -7.13 -33.52 9.78
CA LEU A 342 -6.88 -34.88 10.29
C LEU A 342 -8.12 -35.79 10.23
N GLU A 343 -9.29 -35.23 10.57
CA GLU A 343 -10.57 -35.97 10.59
C GLU A 343 -10.95 -36.44 9.18
N GLU A 344 -10.83 -35.57 8.18
CA GLU A 344 -11.12 -35.92 6.79
C GLU A 344 -10.13 -36.94 6.23
N ALA A 345 -8.85 -36.87 6.63
CA ALA A 345 -7.86 -37.88 6.27
C ALA A 345 -8.25 -39.26 6.83
N CYS A 346 -8.75 -39.29 8.07
CA CYS A 346 -9.25 -40.51 8.70
C CYS A 346 -10.50 -41.05 7.98
N ASP A 347 -11.46 -40.19 7.68
CA ASP A 347 -12.69 -40.58 6.98
C ASP A 347 -12.44 -41.04 5.56
N LEU A 348 -11.45 -40.46 4.88
CA LEU A 348 -10.98 -40.92 3.57
C LEU A 348 -10.40 -42.34 3.67
N CYS A 349 -9.55 -42.61 4.66
CA CYS A 349 -9.00 -43.95 4.90
C CYS A 349 -10.11 -44.97 5.20
N ARG A 350 -11.10 -44.61 6.04
CA ARG A 350 -12.25 -45.47 6.37
C ARG A 350 -13.11 -45.74 5.13
N SER A 351 -13.40 -44.71 4.35
CA SER A 351 -14.19 -44.81 3.11
C SER A 351 -13.50 -45.67 2.05
N ALA A 352 -12.17 -45.64 2.01
CA ALA A 352 -11.36 -46.51 1.15
C ALA A 352 -11.29 -47.98 1.63
N GLY A 353 -11.90 -48.30 2.77
CA GLY A 353 -11.83 -49.63 3.38
C GLY A 353 -10.52 -49.92 4.09
N GLN A 354 -9.72 -48.89 4.42
CA GLN A 354 -8.43 -49.01 5.09
C GLN A 354 -8.42 -48.38 6.50
N PRO A 355 -9.27 -48.86 7.44
CA PRO A 355 -9.42 -48.25 8.76
C PRO A 355 -8.15 -48.33 9.62
N TRP A 356 -7.23 -49.27 9.37
CA TRP A 356 -5.96 -49.36 10.09
C TRP A 356 -5.06 -48.14 9.86
N ARG A 357 -5.09 -47.54 8.65
CA ARG A 357 -4.35 -46.30 8.37
C ARG A 357 -4.93 -45.14 9.16
N SER A 358 -6.26 -45.04 9.26
CA SER A 358 -6.91 -44.06 10.15
C SER A 358 -6.50 -44.24 11.61
N ALA A 359 -6.47 -45.47 12.11
CA ALA A 359 -6.04 -45.76 13.48
C ALA A 359 -4.56 -45.42 13.75
N THR A 360 -3.71 -45.48 12.71
CA THR A 360 -2.29 -45.12 12.85
C THR A 360 -2.06 -43.62 12.81
N ILE A 361 -2.81 -42.90 11.97
CA ILE A 361 -2.71 -41.44 11.79
C ILE A 361 -3.34 -40.68 12.96
N CYS A 362 -4.40 -41.22 13.57
CA CYS A 362 -5.09 -40.61 14.71
C CYS A 362 -5.11 -41.59 15.91
N PRO A 363 -4.03 -41.62 16.70
CA PRO A 363 -3.94 -42.49 17.86
C PRO A 363 -4.88 -42.06 19.00
N PHE A 364 -5.03 -42.90 20.02
CA PHE A 364 -5.83 -42.64 21.24
C PHE A 364 -7.31 -42.30 21.01
N GLY A 365 -7.91 -42.86 19.96
CA GLY A 365 -9.36 -42.87 19.77
C GLY A 365 -9.95 -41.58 19.22
N GLY A 366 -9.24 -40.89 18.31
CA GLY A 366 -9.76 -39.66 17.68
C GLY A 366 -9.28 -38.36 18.32
N LEU A 367 -8.31 -38.44 19.24
CA LEU A 367 -7.79 -37.27 19.93
C LEU A 367 -6.98 -36.37 19.01
N ASP A 368 -7.24 -35.06 19.07
CA ASP A 368 -6.41 -34.06 18.42
C ASP A 368 -5.15 -33.83 19.25
N LEU A 369 -4.06 -34.49 18.88
CA LEU A 369 -2.80 -34.43 19.62
C LEU A 369 -1.99 -33.16 19.35
N PHE A 370 -2.50 -32.24 18.54
CA PHE A 370 -1.79 -31.00 18.26
C PHE A 370 -1.60 -30.20 19.56
N PRO A 371 -0.39 -29.66 19.84
CA PRO A 371 -0.07 -29.03 21.12
C PRO A 371 -0.58 -27.58 21.16
N SER A 372 -1.88 -27.39 20.94
CA SER A 372 -2.56 -26.09 20.96
C SER A 372 -3.70 -26.08 21.97
N ILE A 373 -4.10 -24.88 22.40
CA ILE A 373 -5.19 -24.70 23.37
C ILE A 373 -6.52 -25.07 22.73
N GLU A 374 -6.72 -24.79 21.44
CA GLU A 374 -7.95 -25.16 20.74
C GLU A 374 -8.13 -26.68 20.71
N ALA A 375 -7.05 -27.42 20.45
CA ALA A 375 -7.06 -28.89 20.52
C ALA A 375 -7.37 -29.37 21.94
N LEU A 376 -6.80 -28.71 22.96
CA LEU A 376 -7.07 -29.04 24.37
C LEU A 376 -8.55 -28.82 24.74
N LEU A 377 -9.13 -27.69 24.31
CA LEU A 377 -10.55 -27.38 24.50
C LEU A 377 -11.46 -28.37 23.76
N LYS A 378 -11.10 -28.71 22.52
CA LYS A 378 -11.85 -29.67 21.67
C LYS A 378 -11.86 -31.07 22.28
N ASN A 379 -10.72 -31.53 22.80
CA ASN A 379 -10.59 -32.86 23.39
C ASN A 379 -11.27 -32.95 24.77
N GLY A 380 -11.32 -31.85 25.52
CA GLY A 380 -11.87 -31.81 26.87
C GLY A 380 -11.16 -32.76 27.84
N LYS A 381 -11.87 -33.22 28.87
CA LYS A 381 -11.35 -34.18 29.86
C LYS A 381 -11.36 -35.60 29.31
N ASN A 382 -10.34 -35.98 28.53
CA ASN A 382 -10.24 -37.32 27.98
C ASN A 382 -9.81 -38.34 29.05
N ARG A 383 -10.82 -39.03 29.61
CA ARG A 383 -10.64 -40.08 30.63
C ARG A 383 -9.87 -41.29 30.10
N THR A 384 -9.94 -41.57 28.80
CA THR A 384 -9.26 -42.71 28.17
C THR A 384 -7.76 -42.48 28.13
N LEU A 385 -7.30 -41.32 27.65
CA LEU A 385 -5.88 -40.97 27.67
C LEU A 385 -5.36 -40.91 29.11
N GLN A 386 -6.14 -40.31 30.02
CA GLN A 386 -5.78 -40.25 31.43
C GLN A 386 -5.62 -41.64 32.05
N ALA A 387 -6.52 -42.59 31.78
CA ALA A 387 -6.41 -43.96 32.27
C ALA A 387 -5.15 -44.67 31.71
N ILE A 388 -4.90 -44.55 30.41
CA ILE A 388 -3.72 -45.12 29.74
C ILE A 388 -2.43 -44.59 30.37
N GLU A 389 -2.38 -43.28 30.66
CA GLU A 389 -1.19 -42.63 31.22
C GLU A 389 -1.03 -42.82 32.73
N LEU A 390 -2.11 -43.09 33.45
CA LEU A 390 -2.04 -43.54 34.85
C LEU A 390 -1.43 -44.94 34.95
N GLU A 391 -1.73 -45.84 34.00
CA GLU A 391 -1.20 -47.21 33.97
C GLU A 391 0.23 -47.28 33.42
N GLY A 392 0.51 -46.60 32.29
CA GLY A 392 1.77 -46.69 31.57
C GLY A 392 2.76 -45.55 31.81
N GLY A 393 2.36 -44.51 32.55
CA GLY A 393 3.10 -43.26 32.68
C GLY A 393 2.78 -42.25 31.57
N ILE A 394 2.76 -40.97 31.93
CA ILE A 394 2.47 -39.83 31.04
C ILE A 394 3.34 -39.89 29.79
N GLY A 395 2.79 -39.91 28.58
CA GLY A 395 3.58 -39.88 27.34
C GLY A 395 4.34 -41.16 26.98
N HIS A 396 4.26 -42.24 27.76
CA HIS A 396 4.91 -43.51 27.42
C HIS A 396 4.36 -44.12 26.11
N GLN A 397 3.03 -44.24 26.00
CA GLN A 397 2.37 -44.77 24.81
C GLN A 397 2.56 -43.86 23.58
N TRP A 398 2.63 -42.55 23.81
CA TRP A 398 2.93 -41.58 22.75
C TRP A 398 4.30 -41.86 22.11
N ARG A 399 5.34 -42.06 22.92
CA ARG A 399 6.69 -42.42 22.42
C ARG A 399 6.69 -43.76 21.69
N LEU A 400 5.98 -44.76 22.22
CA LEU A 400 5.87 -46.07 21.56
C LEU A 400 5.22 -45.95 20.17
N TRP A 401 4.16 -45.16 20.05
CA TRP A 401 3.50 -44.91 18.77
C TRP A 401 4.42 -44.18 17.77
N LYS A 402 5.12 -43.13 18.20
CA LYS A 402 6.10 -42.44 17.34
C LYS A 402 7.26 -43.35 16.93
N TRP A 403 7.78 -44.17 17.85
CA TRP A 403 8.81 -45.16 17.56
C TRP A 403 8.34 -46.21 16.54
N ALA A 404 7.13 -46.74 16.71
CA ALA A 404 6.54 -47.69 15.76
C ALA A 404 6.38 -47.07 14.37
N SER A 405 5.92 -45.81 14.31
CA SER A 405 5.80 -45.05 13.06
C SER A 405 7.15 -44.82 12.38
N TYR A 406 8.20 -44.53 13.17
CA TYR A 406 9.57 -44.41 12.66
C TYR A 406 10.06 -45.72 12.05
N CYS A 407 9.93 -46.84 12.78
CA CYS A 407 10.30 -48.16 12.28
C CYS A 407 9.53 -48.52 11.00
N ALA A 408 8.22 -48.22 10.93
CA ALA A 408 7.42 -48.42 9.74
C ALA A 408 7.97 -47.62 8.55
N SER A 409 8.29 -46.33 8.74
CA SER A 409 8.81 -45.47 7.68
C SER A 409 10.14 -45.97 7.09
N GLU A 410 11.09 -46.42 7.92
CA GLU A 410 12.37 -46.94 7.44
C GLU A 410 12.20 -48.29 6.72
N ARG A 411 11.37 -49.20 7.26
CA ARG A 411 11.11 -50.52 6.63
C ARG A 411 10.45 -50.40 5.26
N ILE A 412 9.49 -49.48 5.10
CA ILE A 412 8.83 -49.23 3.82
C ILE A 412 9.82 -48.61 2.82
N SER A 413 10.72 -47.74 3.30
CA SER A 413 11.79 -47.17 2.48
C SER A 413 12.78 -48.22 1.97
N GLU A 414 13.18 -49.19 2.80
CA GLU A 414 14.10 -50.28 2.41
C GLU A 414 13.54 -51.13 1.26
N GLN A 415 12.22 -51.24 1.16
CA GLN A 415 11.53 -52.08 0.18
C GLN A 415 11.11 -51.33 -1.09
N ASN A 416 11.54 -50.07 -1.28
CA ASN A 416 11.06 -49.20 -2.36
C ASN A 416 9.51 -49.10 -2.38
N GLY A 417 8.92 -48.92 -1.20
CA GLY A 417 7.50 -48.70 -1.00
C GLY A 417 7.00 -47.38 -1.61
N GLY A 418 5.73 -47.07 -1.36
CA GLY A 418 5.10 -45.84 -1.83
C GLY A 418 5.78 -44.59 -1.25
N LYS A 419 5.99 -43.55 -2.06
CA LYS A 419 6.67 -42.32 -1.59
C LYS A 419 5.79 -41.61 -0.56
N TYR A 420 4.50 -41.45 -0.86
CA TYR A 420 3.56 -40.82 0.05
C TYR A 420 3.29 -41.67 1.29
N GLU A 421 3.38 -43.00 1.19
CA GLU A 421 3.29 -43.88 2.35
C GLU A 421 4.39 -43.59 3.37
N ILE A 422 5.64 -43.55 2.89
CA ILE A 422 6.79 -43.24 3.74
C ILE A 422 6.62 -41.85 4.36
N ALA A 423 6.19 -40.85 3.58
CA ALA A 423 5.97 -39.50 4.08
C ALA A 423 4.88 -39.40 5.16
N VAL A 424 3.75 -40.10 5.00
CA VAL A 424 2.66 -40.10 5.99
C VAL A 424 3.14 -40.66 7.32
N TYR A 425 3.87 -41.78 7.33
CA TYR A 425 4.45 -42.33 8.55
C TYR A 425 5.59 -41.47 9.11
N ALA A 426 6.44 -40.92 8.23
CA ALA A 426 7.52 -40.02 8.61
C ALA A 426 6.99 -38.74 9.28
N ALA A 427 5.83 -38.22 8.85
CA ALA A 427 5.19 -37.04 9.44
C ALA A 427 4.69 -37.26 10.87
N GLN A 428 4.36 -38.49 11.27
CA GLN A 428 3.93 -38.80 12.64
C GLN A 428 5.10 -38.88 13.63
N CYS A 429 6.30 -39.17 13.12
CA CYS A 429 7.52 -39.36 13.91
C CYS A 429 8.58 -38.29 13.64
N SER A 430 8.20 -37.22 12.92
CA SER A 430 9.07 -36.07 12.62
C SER A 430 10.37 -36.45 11.88
N ASN A 431 10.35 -37.50 11.05
CA ASN A 431 11.51 -38.00 10.29
C ASN A 431 11.74 -37.18 9.01
N LEU A 432 12.49 -36.08 9.14
CA LEU A 432 12.76 -35.13 8.06
C LEU A 432 13.46 -35.76 6.84
N LYS A 433 14.28 -36.80 7.03
CA LYS A 433 14.97 -37.50 5.94
C LYS A 433 14.00 -37.97 4.85
N HIS A 434 12.81 -38.44 5.25
CA HIS A 434 11.81 -38.97 4.32
C HIS A 434 10.69 -37.99 3.98
N MET A 435 10.46 -36.94 4.78
CA MET A 435 9.47 -35.90 4.47
C MET A 435 9.97 -34.91 3.41
N LEU A 436 11.22 -34.42 3.53
CA LEU A 436 11.75 -33.35 2.69
C LEU A 436 11.78 -33.67 1.18
N PRO A 437 12.10 -34.91 0.73
CA PRO A 437 12.15 -35.23 -0.70
C PRO A 437 10.81 -35.10 -1.44
N ILE A 438 9.68 -35.11 -0.73
CA ILE A 438 8.33 -35.01 -1.31
C ILE A 438 7.80 -33.57 -1.26
N CYS A 439 8.47 -32.69 -0.51
CA CYS A 439 8.12 -31.28 -0.40
C CYS A 439 8.55 -30.52 -1.67
N ALA A 440 7.61 -30.34 -2.61
CA ALA A 440 7.86 -29.67 -3.88
C ALA A 440 7.82 -28.12 -3.77
N ASP A 441 7.13 -27.59 -2.76
CA ASP A 441 6.92 -26.14 -2.57
C ASP A 441 7.51 -25.66 -1.24
N TRP A 442 7.83 -24.37 -1.16
CA TRP A 442 8.48 -23.78 0.01
C TRP A 442 7.65 -23.93 1.29
N GLU A 443 6.35 -23.73 1.19
CA GLU A 443 5.37 -23.85 2.29
C GLU A 443 5.39 -25.26 2.87
N THR A 444 5.48 -26.28 2.01
CA THR A 444 5.49 -27.68 2.43
C THR A 444 6.78 -28.06 3.14
N ALA A 445 7.93 -27.58 2.64
CA ALA A 445 9.22 -27.81 3.26
C ALA A 445 9.34 -27.06 4.60
N CYS A 446 8.86 -25.81 4.65
CA CYS A 446 8.82 -25.00 5.87
C CYS A 446 7.92 -25.67 6.93
N TRP A 447 6.74 -26.14 6.53
CA TRP A 447 5.80 -26.86 7.40
C TRP A 447 6.44 -28.12 7.97
N ALA A 448 7.05 -28.95 7.11
CA ALA A 448 7.71 -30.18 7.52
C ALA A 448 8.78 -29.93 8.58
N MET A 449 9.63 -28.90 8.39
CA MET A 449 10.69 -28.55 9.34
C MET A 449 10.16 -27.93 10.63
N ALA A 450 9.20 -27.01 10.56
CA ALA A 450 8.64 -26.33 11.73
C ALA A 450 7.82 -27.30 12.60
N LYS A 451 6.98 -28.14 11.98
CA LYS A 451 6.21 -29.19 12.65
C LYS A 451 7.13 -30.21 13.31
N SER A 452 8.12 -30.71 12.56
CA SER A 452 9.06 -31.70 13.10
C SER A 452 9.85 -31.15 14.28
N TRP A 453 10.31 -29.89 14.21
CA TRP A 453 11.02 -29.27 15.31
C TRP A 453 10.13 -29.14 16.55
N LEU A 454 8.91 -28.63 16.40
CA LEU A 454 7.94 -28.47 17.48
C LEU A 454 7.63 -29.82 18.17
N GLU A 455 7.33 -30.85 17.38
CA GLU A 455 7.00 -32.17 17.90
C GLU A 455 8.14 -32.81 18.69
N ILE A 456 9.39 -32.59 18.27
CA ILE A 456 10.56 -33.11 18.97
C ILE A 456 10.84 -32.32 20.26
N GLN A 457 10.60 -31.01 20.29
CA GLN A 457 10.71 -30.24 21.54
C GLN A 457 9.67 -30.69 22.56
N VAL A 458 8.44 -30.95 22.12
CA VAL A 458 7.39 -31.52 22.97
C VAL A 458 7.81 -32.91 23.48
N ASP A 459 8.33 -33.78 22.63
CA ASP A 459 8.78 -35.12 23.04
C ASP A 459 9.92 -35.05 24.08
N LEU A 460 10.86 -34.10 23.93
CA LEU A 460 11.95 -33.89 24.88
C LEU A 460 11.43 -33.38 26.24
N GLU A 461 10.45 -32.48 26.23
CA GLU A 461 9.86 -31.97 27.47
C GLU A 461 9.06 -33.05 28.21
N LEU A 462 8.26 -33.84 27.48
CA LEU A 462 7.54 -34.98 28.06
C LEU A 462 8.49 -36.03 28.67
N ALA A 463 9.65 -36.25 28.06
CA ALA A 463 10.67 -37.14 28.62
C ALA A 463 11.27 -36.59 29.92
N ARG A 464 11.47 -35.28 30.04
CA ARG A 464 11.97 -34.61 31.26
C ARG A 464 10.95 -34.66 32.40
N SER A 465 9.68 -34.36 32.12
CA SER A 465 8.60 -34.40 33.11
C SER A 465 8.46 -35.76 33.78
N GLN A 466 8.69 -36.85 33.05
CA GLN A 466 8.71 -38.20 33.63
C GLN A 466 9.93 -38.45 34.54
N SER A 467 11.13 -38.04 34.14
CA SER A 467 12.36 -38.27 34.92
C SER A 467 12.30 -37.55 36.27
N GLY A 468 11.88 -36.27 36.29
CA GLY A 468 11.73 -35.50 37.51
C GLY A 468 10.67 -36.06 38.46
N ARG A 469 9.58 -36.63 37.93
CA ARG A 469 8.54 -37.29 38.73
C ARG A 469 8.97 -38.67 39.24
N MET A 470 9.74 -39.42 38.47
CA MET A 470 10.31 -40.71 38.89
C MET A 470 11.34 -40.52 40.00
N GLU A 471 12.15 -39.45 39.95
CA GLU A 471 13.07 -39.07 41.02
C GLU A 471 12.34 -38.62 42.29
N GLN A 472 11.22 -37.87 42.17
CA GLN A 472 10.37 -37.52 43.31
C GLN A 472 9.65 -38.73 43.93
N LEU A 473 9.20 -39.70 43.12
CA LEU A 473 8.61 -40.95 43.62
C LEU A 473 9.66 -41.85 44.29
N LYS A 474 10.89 -41.92 43.74
CA LYS A 474 12.01 -42.63 44.37
C LYS A 474 12.43 -41.97 45.69
N SER A 475 12.46 -40.64 45.74
CA SER A 475 12.71 -39.87 46.97
C SER A 475 11.64 -40.11 48.06
N TYR A 476 10.40 -40.46 47.69
CA TYR A 476 9.34 -40.84 48.64
C TYR A 476 9.42 -42.33 49.04
N GLY A 477 10.00 -43.18 48.20
CA GLY A 477 10.17 -44.62 48.43
C GLY A 477 11.42 -44.99 49.24
N ASP A 478 12.49 -44.19 49.18
CA ASP A 478 13.79 -44.45 49.84
C ASP A 478 13.79 -44.22 51.38
N SER A 479 12.62 -44.13 52.02
CA SER A 479 12.52 -44.10 53.48
C SER A 479 12.33 -45.48 54.13
N ILE A 480 12.22 -46.56 53.35
CA ILE A 480 12.18 -47.91 53.90
C ILE A 480 13.03 -48.87 53.05
N ASP A 481 14.12 -49.29 53.68
CA ASP A 481 15.00 -50.42 53.40
C ASP A 481 16.26 -50.13 52.56
N GLY A 482 17.40 -50.45 53.17
CA GLY A 482 18.72 -50.12 52.67
C GLY A 482 19.49 -51.34 52.20
N SER A 483 20.29 -51.16 51.15
CA SER A 483 21.65 -51.73 51.00
C SER A 483 22.27 -51.20 49.69
N PRO A 484 23.53 -50.73 49.69
CA PRO A 484 24.21 -50.25 48.49
C PRO A 484 25.10 -51.35 47.90
N GLU A 485 24.73 -51.93 46.75
CA GLU A 485 25.64 -52.77 45.98
C GLU A 485 25.59 -52.43 44.48
N GLY A 486 26.78 -52.15 43.93
CA GLY A 486 27.15 -52.53 42.56
C GLY A 486 26.70 -51.61 41.43
N ILE A 487 27.34 -50.43 41.32
CA ILE A 487 27.47 -49.75 40.02
C ILE A 487 28.48 -50.56 39.20
N ASP A 488 27.97 -51.41 38.29
CA ASP A 488 28.69 -51.79 37.09
C ASP A 488 27.69 -52.30 36.05
N SER A 489 27.27 -51.40 35.18
CA SER A 489 26.59 -51.74 33.92
C SER A 489 26.82 -50.61 32.93
N THR A 490 27.94 -50.71 32.23
CA THR A 490 28.13 -50.19 30.88
C THR A 490 27.01 -50.75 29.99
N SER A 491 25.85 -50.11 30.02
CA SER A 491 24.79 -50.33 29.03
C SER A 491 25.19 -49.62 27.75
N GLN A 492 25.58 -50.41 26.77
CA GLN A 492 25.48 -50.04 25.35
C GLN A 492 24.10 -49.39 25.11
N PRO A 493 23.98 -48.30 24.33
CA PRO A 493 22.69 -47.67 24.07
C PRO A 493 21.84 -48.64 23.23
N GLY A 494 20.95 -49.39 23.88
CA GLY A 494 20.06 -50.34 23.20
C GLY A 494 19.13 -49.61 22.22
N SER A 495 18.89 -50.15 21.03
CA SER A 495 17.97 -49.60 20.02
C SER A 495 16.48 -49.79 20.40
N GLY A 496 16.12 -49.49 21.65
CA GLY A 496 14.77 -49.62 22.19
C GLY A 496 13.98 -48.31 22.17
N PRO A 497 12.66 -48.36 22.46
CA PRO A 497 11.78 -47.19 22.50
C PRO A 497 12.15 -46.17 23.58
N GLU A 498 12.93 -46.58 24.59
CA GLU A 498 13.42 -45.72 25.67
C GLU A 498 14.37 -44.61 25.19
N ASN A 499 14.98 -44.81 24.02
CA ASN A 499 15.91 -43.85 23.41
C ASN A 499 15.21 -42.84 22.48
N TRP A 500 13.88 -42.85 22.36
CA TRP A 500 13.15 -41.83 21.61
C TRP A 500 13.28 -40.46 22.30
N PRO A 501 13.55 -39.33 21.60
CA PRO A 501 13.64 -39.15 20.13
C PRO A 501 15.07 -39.08 19.53
N LEU A 502 16.08 -39.75 20.12
CA LEU A 502 17.50 -39.57 19.75
C LEU A 502 17.80 -39.86 18.26
N GLN A 503 17.05 -40.75 17.62
CA GLN A 503 17.25 -41.19 16.22
C GLN A 503 16.92 -40.09 15.21
N VAL A 504 15.95 -39.23 15.52
CA VAL A 504 15.50 -38.13 14.66
C VAL A 504 16.06 -36.78 15.11
N LEU A 505 16.59 -36.69 16.33
CA LEU A 505 17.13 -35.46 16.91
C LEU A 505 18.22 -34.82 16.05
N ASN A 506 19.15 -35.62 15.52
CA ASN A 506 20.25 -35.13 14.65
C ASN A 506 19.75 -34.57 13.31
N GLN A 507 18.52 -34.88 12.91
CA GLN A 507 17.93 -34.37 11.68
C GLN A 507 17.32 -32.97 11.86
N GLN A 508 16.98 -32.59 13.11
CA GLN A 508 16.25 -31.37 13.40
C GLN A 508 17.14 -30.12 13.32
N PRO A 509 16.57 -28.98 12.92
CA PRO A 509 17.28 -27.71 13.06
C PRO A 509 17.49 -27.37 14.54
N ARG A 510 18.58 -26.67 14.87
CA ARG A 510 18.86 -26.26 16.26
C ARG A 510 17.99 -25.10 16.69
N ASP A 511 17.86 -24.12 15.80
CA ASP A 511 17.12 -22.88 15.95
C ASP A 511 16.40 -22.54 14.65
N LEU A 512 15.51 -21.54 14.70
CA LEU A 512 14.78 -21.06 13.53
C LEU A 512 15.74 -20.56 12.43
N SER A 513 16.87 -19.95 12.80
CA SER A 513 17.90 -19.54 11.83
C SER A 513 18.51 -20.74 11.09
N ALA A 514 18.80 -21.84 11.78
CA ALA A 514 19.27 -23.07 11.14
C ALA A 514 18.19 -23.72 10.27
N LEU A 515 16.91 -23.65 10.66
CA LEU A 515 15.78 -24.09 9.84
C LEU A 515 15.79 -23.36 8.49
N LEU A 516 15.82 -22.02 8.54
CA LEU A 516 15.83 -21.20 7.32
C LEU A 516 17.08 -21.42 6.48
N ARG A 517 18.26 -21.62 7.10
CA ARG A 517 19.48 -22.00 6.38
C ARG A 517 19.35 -23.35 5.68
N LYS A 518 18.71 -24.33 6.33
CA LYS A 518 18.45 -25.66 5.76
C LYS A 518 17.47 -25.57 4.58
N LEU A 519 16.51 -24.65 4.58
CA LEU A 519 15.66 -24.38 3.40
C LEU A 519 16.45 -23.78 2.22
N HIS A 520 17.46 -22.97 2.49
CA HIS A 520 18.29 -22.35 1.44
C HIS A 520 19.29 -23.31 0.80
N SER A 521 19.92 -24.19 1.59
CA SER A 521 21.07 -24.98 1.13
C SER A 521 21.03 -26.44 1.57
N GLY A 522 19.86 -26.97 1.94
CA GLY A 522 19.73 -28.37 2.35
C GLY A 522 19.87 -29.32 1.17
N GLU A 523 20.74 -30.33 1.29
CA GLU A 523 20.99 -31.34 0.25
C GLU A 523 19.74 -32.17 -0.10
N MET A 524 18.85 -32.37 0.89
CA MET A 524 17.61 -33.14 0.75
C MET A 524 16.40 -32.30 0.32
N VAL A 525 16.60 -31.01 0.04
CA VAL A 525 15.54 -30.05 -0.29
C VAL A 525 15.39 -29.95 -1.80
N HIS A 526 14.15 -29.95 -2.29
CA HIS A 526 13.87 -29.84 -3.72
C HIS A 526 14.33 -28.46 -4.27
N GLU A 527 14.85 -28.42 -5.50
CA GLU A 527 15.41 -27.20 -6.10
C GLU A 527 14.39 -26.04 -6.16
N ALA A 528 13.10 -26.37 -6.34
CA ALA A 528 12.02 -25.38 -6.34
C ALA A 528 11.89 -24.64 -5.00
N VAL A 529 12.17 -25.29 -3.87
CA VAL A 529 12.16 -24.67 -2.55
C VAL A 529 13.30 -23.66 -2.42
N THR A 530 14.50 -24.02 -2.87
CA THR A 530 15.65 -23.09 -2.89
C THR A 530 15.39 -21.87 -3.77
N ARG A 531 14.63 -22.06 -4.87
CA ARG A 531 14.17 -20.96 -5.73
C ARG A 531 13.14 -20.09 -5.01
N GLY A 532 12.17 -20.71 -4.33
CA GLY A 532 11.15 -20.03 -3.53
C GLY A 532 11.76 -19.17 -2.42
N CYS A 533 12.83 -19.64 -1.75
CA CYS A 533 13.57 -18.83 -0.77
C CYS A 533 14.11 -17.49 -1.31
N LYS A 534 14.30 -17.37 -2.63
CA LYS A 534 14.79 -16.14 -3.29
C LYS A 534 13.66 -15.20 -3.69
N GLU A 535 12.40 -15.60 -3.61
CA GLU A 535 11.25 -14.74 -3.91
C GLU A 535 11.10 -13.64 -2.86
N GLN A 536 10.64 -12.46 -3.28
CA GLN A 536 10.58 -11.27 -2.42
C GLN A 536 9.66 -11.49 -1.21
N GLN A 537 8.47 -12.05 -1.42
CA GLN A 537 7.51 -12.31 -0.34
C GLN A 537 8.03 -13.37 0.65
N ARG A 538 8.67 -14.44 0.17
CA ARG A 538 9.28 -15.45 1.06
C ARG A 538 10.41 -14.87 1.90
N GLN A 539 11.23 -13.97 1.33
CA GLN A 539 12.24 -13.25 2.12
C GLN A 539 11.59 -12.38 3.21
N ILE A 540 10.45 -11.73 2.92
CA ILE A 540 9.70 -10.97 3.92
C ILE A 540 9.20 -11.89 5.04
N GLU A 541 8.53 -12.99 4.68
CA GLU A 541 7.99 -13.98 5.63
C GLU A 541 9.08 -14.56 6.53
N MET A 542 10.22 -14.96 5.97
CA MET A 542 11.35 -15.48 6.74
C MET A 542 11.93 -14.46 7.73
N ASN A 543 11.99 -13.18 7.35
CA ASN A 543 12.45 -12.12 8.26
C ASN A 543 11.43 -11.81 9.36
N LEU A 544 10.13 -11.88 9.05
CA LEU A 544 9.06 -11.77 10.04
C LEU A 544 9.12 -12.91 11.05
N MET A 545 9.33 -14.15 10.59
CA MET A 545 9.51 -15.31 11.48
C MET A 545 10.70 -15.16 12.43
N LEU A 546 11.82 -14.60 11.96
CA LEU A 546 13.01 -14.33 12.79
C LEU A 546 12.84 -13.13 13.75
N GLY A 547 11.78 -12.32 13.56
CA GLY A 547 11.61 -11.06 14.28
C GLY A 547 12.62 -9.97 13.89
N ASN A 548 13.33 -10.11 12.76
CA ASN A 548 14.33 -9.13 12.32
C ASN A 548 13.70 -8.03 11.44
N ILE A 549 12.83 -7.23 12.04
CA ILE A 549 12.14 -6.14 11.35
C ILE A 549 13.08 -5.05 10.79
N PRO A 550 14.19 -4.65 11.45
CA PRO A 550 15.07 -3.64 10.89
C PRO A 550 15.70 -4.07 9.57
N HIS A 551 16.12 -5.33 9.47
CA HIS A 551 16.64 -5.87 8.22
C HIS A 551 15.55 -5.98 7.15
N LEU A 552 14.33 -6.38 7.55
CA LEU A 552 13.17 -6.41 6.67
C LEU A 552 12.88 -5.05 6.03
N LEU A 553 12.91 -3.97 6.82
CA LEU A 553 12.65 -2.62 6.32
C LEU A 553 13.73 -2.15 5.35
N GLU A 554 15.00 -2.44 5.63
CA GLU A 554 16.11 -2.14 4.72
C GLU A 554 15.99 -2.94 3.40
N LEU A 555 15.56 -4.19 3.48
CA LEU A 555 15.33 -5.04 2.32
C LEU A 555 14.22 -4.46 1.43
N ILE A 556 13.07 -4.12 2.03
CA ILE A 556 11.94 -3.49 1.34
C ILE A 556 12.37 -2.14 0.75
N TRP A 557 13.09 -1.32 1.51
CA TRP A 557 13.61 -0.04 1.04
C TRP A 557 14.55 -0.23 -0.17
N SER A 558 15.43 -1.24 -0.16
CA SER A 558 16.33 -1.52 -1.29
C SER A 558 15.60 -1.86 -2.60
N TRP A 559 14.38 -2.38 -2.52
CA TRP A 559 13.54 -2.69 -3.68
C TRP A 559 12.71 -1.50 -4.16
N ILE A 560 12.44 -0.54 -3.27
CA ILE A 560 11.57 0.61 -3.52
C ILE A 560 12.38 1.88 -3.86
N ALA A 561 13.58 2.02 -3.30
CA ALA A 561 14.38 3.22 -3.38
C ALA A 561 14.75 3.58 -4.83
N PRO A 562 14.75 4.88 -5.19
CA PRO A 562 15.28 5.32 -6.47
C PRO A 562 16.79 5.09 -6.50
N SER A 563 17.28 4.26 -7.44
CA SER A 563 18.72 4.13 -7.69
C SER A 563 19.23 5.37 -8.41
N GLU A 564 20.35 5.95 -7.97
CA GLU A 564 20.93 7.15 -8.59
C GLU A 564 21.47 6.91 -10.02
N ASP A 565 21.64 5.65 -10.44
CA ASP A 565 22.12 5.25 -11.78
C ASP A 565 20.97 5.00 -12.79
N ASP A 566 20.12 6.00 -13.03
CA ASP A 566 18.98 5.89 -13.96
C ASP A 566 19.39 6.09 -15.45
N GLN A 567 20.47 5.42 -15.88
CA GLN A 567 20.88 5.33 -17.30
C GLN A 567 20.80 3.91 -17.88
N SER A 568 20.58 2.87 -17.05
CA SER A 568 20.34 1.51 -17.53
C SER A 568 18.92 1.07 -17.19
N ILE A 569 18.07 0.98 -18.23
CA ILE A 569 16.76 0.29 -18.30
C ILE A 569 16.34 -0.27 -16.93
N SER A 570 15.70 0.58 -16.13
CA SER A 570 15.32 0.31 -14.76
C SER A 570 14.34 -0.86 -14.70
N ARG A 571 14.51 -1.75 -13.71
CA ARG A 571 13.45 -2.66 -13.32
C ARG A 571 12.19 -1.81 -13.06
N PRO A 572 11.04 -2.11 -13.69
CA PRO A 572 9.79 -1.44 -13.34
C PRO A 572 9.58 -1.61 -11.84
N ARG A 573 9.49 -0.50 -11.08
CA ARG A 573 9.18 -0.55 -9.65
C ARG A 573 7.78 -1.15 -9.54
N ASP A 574 7.66 -2.25 -8.82
CA ASP A 574 6.36 -2.90 -8.66
C ASP A 574 5.47 -2.04 -7.76
N PRO A 575 4.37 -1.45 -8.30
CA PRO A 575 3.43 -0.67 -7.51
C PRO A 575 2.87 -1.43 -6.30
N GLN A 576 2.77 -2.77 -6.42
CA GLN A 576 2.25 -3.61 -5.36
C GLN A 576 3.21 -3.66 -4.17
N MET A 577 4.52 -3.78 -4.41
CA MET A 577 5.54 -3.80 -3.35
C MET A 577 5.58 -2.47 -2.59
N ILE A 578 5.41 -1.34 -3.29
CA ILE A 578 5.36 -0.02 -2.67
C ILE A 578 4.15 0.07 -1.72
N ARG A 579 2.96 -0.30 -2.20
CA ARG A 579 1.74 -0.33 -1.37
C ARG A 579 1.93 -1.26 -0.18
N PHE A 580 2.39 -2.49 -0.42
CA PHE A 580 2.59 -3.49 0.63
C PHE A 580 3.55 -2.97 1.71
N GLY A 581 4.70 -2.42 1.31
CA GLY A 581 5.68 -1.85 2.25
C GLY A 581 5.10 -0.75 3.13
N ALA A 582 4.32 0.18 2.56
CA ALA A 582 3.67 1.25 3.31
C ALA A 582 2.67 0.71 4.34
N HIS A 583 1.78 -0.21 3.93
CA HIS A 583 0.79 -0.80 4.84
C HIS A 583 1.45 -1.66 5.91
N LEU A 584 2.49 -2.42 5.56
CA LEU A 584 3.24 -3.23 6.52
C LEU A 584 3.90 -2.36 7.59
N VAL A 585 4.53 -1.24 7.20
CA VAL A 585 5.12 -0.28 8.15
C VAL A 585 4.08 0.24 9.12
N LEU A 586 2.89 0.63 8.64
CA LEU A 586 1.82 1.14 9.50
C LEU A 586 1.32 0.06 10.46
N VAL A 587 1.03 -1.14 9.97
CA VAL A 587 0.58 -2.25 10.83
C VAL A 587 1.64 -2.59 11.88
N LEU A 588 2.93 -2.61 11.51
CA LEU A 588 4.03 -2.83 12.46
C LEU A 588 4.14 -1.72 13.50
N ARG A 589 3.92 -0.45 13.13
CA ARG A 589 3.88 0.67 14.09
C ARG A 589 2.76 0.50 15.13
N TYR A 590 1.59 0.02 14.70
CA TYR A 590 0.47 -0.23 15.60
C TYR A 590 0.68 -1.45 16.50
N LEU A 591 1.15 -2.57 15.95
CA LEU A 591 1.37 -3.80 16.72
C LEU A 591 2.50 -3.66 17.74
N LEU A 592 3.55 -2.91 17.41
CA LEU A 592 4.79 -2.84 18.18
C LEU A 592 4.94 -1.52 18.97
N ALA A 593 3.85 -0.78 19.18
CA ALA A 593 3.87 0.55 19.80
C ALA A 593 4.44 0.55 21.24
N ASP A 594 4.12 -0.49 22.02
CA ASP A 594 4.46 -0.60 23.45
C ASP A 594 5.61 -1.58 23.79
N GLU A 595 5.95 -2.51 22.89
CA GLU A 595 6.82 -3.66 23.23
C GLU A 595 8.32 -3.47 22.92
N MET A 596 8.73 -2.36 22.30
CA MET A 596 10.05 -2.28 21.63
C MET A 596 11.08 -1.37 22.30
N LYS A 597 12.33 -1.86 22.31
CA LYS A 597 13.54 -1.10 22.73
C LYS A 597 13.76 0.12 21.83
N ASP A 598 14.19 1.24 22.41
CA ASP A 598 14.41 2.53 21.74
C ASP A 598 15.12 2.50 20.36
N PRO A 599 16.25 1.77 20.15
CA PRO A 599 16.94 1.80 18.86
C PRO A 599 16.17 1.07 17.74
N PHE A 600 15.27 0.17 18.09
CA PHE A 600 14.39 -0.50 17.12
C PHE A 600 13.31 0.48 16.62
N LYS A 601 12.70 1.19 17.56
CA LYS A 601 11.65 2.18 17.28
C LYS A 601 12.19 3.29 16.39
N GLU A 602 13.42 3.75 16.64
CA GLU A 602 14.10 4.74 15.80
C GLU A 602 14.24 4.29 14.34
N LYS A 603 14.66 3.04 14.09
CA LYS A 603 14.78 2.50 12.72
C LYS A 603 13.43 2.33 12.03
N LEU A 604 12.42 1.84 12.75
CA LEU A 604 11.06 1.71 12.23
C LEU A 604 10.46 3.07 11.84
N MET A 605 10.73 4.12 12.63
CA MET A 605 10.29 5.47 12.31
C MET A 605 11.09 6.03 11.13
N THR A 606 12.41 5.98 11.15
CA THR A 606 13.26 6.58 10.10
C THR A 606 13.14 5.93 8.73
N VAL A 607 13.28 4.60 8.63
CA VAL A 607 13.14 3.86 7.36
C VAL A 607 11.67 3.76 6.97
N GLY A 608 10.77 3.57 7.94
CA GLY A 608 9.33 3.55 7.68
C GLY A 608 8.82 4.86 7.11
N ASP A 609 9.28 6.01 7.60
CA ASP A 609 8.91 7.32 7.07
C ASP A 609 9.41 7.51 5.63
N ARG A 610 10.56 6.95 5.27
CA ARG A 610 11.05 6.97 3.88
C ARG A 610 10.13 6.16 2.96
N ILE A 611 9.72 4.96 3.39
CA ILE A 611 8.79 4.10 2.64
C ILE A 611 7.44 4.79 2.46
N LEU A 612 6.88 5.34 3.55
CA LEU A 612 5.61 6.07 3.52
C LEU A 612 5.68 7.31 2.62
N HIS A 613 6.74 8.10 2.73
CA HIS A 613 6.96 9.26 1.85
C HIS A 613 6.98 8.84 0.37
N MET A 614 7.69 7.76 0.04
CA MET A 614 7.76 7.25 -1.33
C MET A 614 6.37 6.80 -1.82
N TYR A 615 5.60 6.11 -0.98
CA TYR A 615 4.24 5.69 -1.33
C TYR A 615 3.28 6.89 -1.52
N SER A 616 3.34 7.90 -0.67
CA SER A 616 2.56 9.14 -0.84
C SER A 616 2.92 9.85 -2.15
N MET A 617 4.21 9.94 -2.50
CA MET A 617 4.66 10.47 -3.79
C MET A 617 4.21 9.60 -4.97
N PHE A 618 4.16 8.28 -4.80
CA PHE A 618 3.63 7.37 -5.81
C PHE A 618 2.13 7.59 -6.04
N LEU A 619 1.31 7.70 -4.99
CA LEU A 619 -0.12 8.02 -5.09
C LEU A 619 -0.35 9.36 -5.79
N PHE A 620 0.45 10.37 -5.43
CA PHE A 620 0.43 11.67 -6.07
C PHE A 620 0.79 11.62 -7.58
N SER A 621 1.77 10.78 -7.96
CA SER A 621 2.12 10.57 -9.38
C SER A 621 1.02 9.86 -10.18
N LYS A 622 0.14 9.11 -9.49
CA LYS A 622 -0.98 8.36 -10.09
C LYS A 622 -2.32 9.11 -10.05
N HIS A 623 -2.33 10.39 -9.70
CA HIS A 623 -3.55 11.20 -9.60
C HIS A 623 -4.56 10.69 -8.56
N HIS A 624 -4.05 10.09 -7.49
CA HIS A 624 -4.83 9.71 -6.30
C HIS A 624 -4.53 10.66 -5.14
N GLU A 625 -4.64 11.97 -5.38
CA GLU A 625 -4.32 13.01 -4.38
C GLU A 625 -5.20 12.91 -3.12
N GLU A 626 -6.42 12.41 -3.24
CA GLU A 626 -7.38 12.23 -2.13
C GLU A 626 -6.85 11.28 -1.05
N LEU A 627 -6.11 10.25 -1.45
CA LEU A 627 -5.64 9.20 -0.53
C LEU A 627 -4.36 9.58 0.20
N VAL A 628 -3.67 10.65 -0.21
CA VAL A 628 -2.34 11.02 0.31
C VAL A 628 -2.36 11.34 1.81
N GLY A 629 -3.39 12.05 2.28
CA GLY A 629 -3.53 12.51 3.65
C GLY A 629 -3.54 11.40 4.69
N ILE A 630 -4.16 10.25 4.37
CA ILE A 630 -4.16 9.05 5.23
C ILE A 630 -2.73 8.62 5.57
N TYR A 631 -1.83 8.62 4.58
CA TYR A 631 -0.46 8.16 4.76
C TYR A 631 0.48 9.29 5.21
N ALA A 632 0.27 10.51 4.72
CA ALA A 632 1.08 11.67 5.06
C ALA A 632 0.92 12.07 6.54
N SER A 633 -0.27 11.91 7.12
CA SER A 633 -0.53 12.16 8.55
C SER A 633 0.23 11.23 9.50
N GLN A 634 0.73 10.10 9.00
CA GLN A 634 1.51 9.12 9.78
C GLN A 634 3.02 9.37 9.74
N LEU A 635 3.48 10.37 8.99
CA LEU A 635 4.89 10.76 8.91
C LEU A 635 5.30 11.63 10.11
N ALA A 636 6.60 11.68 10.39
CA ALA A 636 7.15 12.68 11.30
C ALA A 636 6.79 14.11 10.86
N HIS A 637 6.52 14.98 11.83
CA HIS A 637 6.10 16.37 11.66
C HIS A 637 6.79 17.12 10.50
N HIS A 638 8.12 17.22 10.51
CA HIS A 638 8.88 17.91 9.47
C HIS A 638 8.70 17.30 8.07
N ARG A 639 8.65 15.96 7.95
CA ARG A 639 8.50 15.26 6.67
C ARG A 639 7.09 15.40 6.11
N CYS A 640 6.09 15.41 6.98
CA CYS A 640 4.69 15.64 6.61
C CYS A 640 4.54 17.02 5.96
N ILE A 641 5.06 18.05 6.63
CA ILE A 641 5.01 19.43 6.16
C ILE A 641 5.74 19.57 4.83
N ASP A 642 7.01 19.15 4.75
CA ASP A 642 7.80 19.27 3.53
C ASP A 642 7.17 18.51 2.35
N LEU A 643 6.50 17.37 2.60
CA LEU A 643 5.79 16.60 1.57
C LEU A 643 4.61 17.37 0.98
N PHE A 644 3.72 17.91 1.82
CA PHE A 644 2.58 18.70 1.35
C PHE A 644 3.02 19.98 0.66
N VAL A 645 4.02 20.68 1.21
CA VAL A 645 4.63 21.86 0.57
C VAL A 645 5.13 21.51 -0.83
N HIS A 646 5.87 20.40 -0.97
CA HIS A 646 6.39 19.96 -2.27
C HIS A 646 5.29 19.60 -3.26
N MET A 647 4.25 18.88 -2.82
CA MET A 647 3.11 18.50 -3.67
C MET A 647 2.32 19.71 -4.15
N MET A 648 2.08 20.69 -3.26
CA MET A 648 1.38 21.93 -3.58
C MET A 648 2.20 22.78 -4.58
N GLU A 649 3.53 22.84 -4.44
CA GLU A 649 4.42 23.47 -5.43
C GLU A 649 4.33 22.80 -6.81
N LEU A 650 4.34 21.46 -6.88
CA LEU A 650 4.29 20.71 -8.14
C LEU A 650 2.96 20.86 -8.90
N ARG A 651 1.86 21.16 -8.19
CA ARG A 651 0.50 21.29 -8.78
C ARG A 651 0.01 22.73 -8.86
N LEU A 652 0.90 23.73 -8.72
CA LEU A 652 0.54 25.15 -8.83
C LEU A 652 -0.15 25.51 -10.16
N ASN A 653 0.22 24.86 -11.27
CA ASN A 653 -0.37 25.12 -12.59
C ASN A 653 -1.44 24.09 -12.99
N SER A 654 -1.86 23.21 -12.07
CA SER A 654 -2.91 22.21 -12.33
C SER A 654 -4.31 22.80 -12.16
N SER A 655 -5.34 22.07 -12.60
CA SER A 655 -6.72 22.52 -12.47
C SER A 655 -7.14 22.71 -11.00
N VAL A 656 -8.11 23.60 -10.79
CA VAL A 656 -8.66 23.92 -9.45
C VAL A 656 -9.16 22.66 -8.74
N HIS A 657 -9.73 21.70 -9.48
CA HIS A 657 -10.21 20.44 -8.94
C HIS A 657 -9.09 19.60 -8.30
N VAL A 658 -7.93 19.48 -8.96
CA VAL A 658 -6.78 18.72 -8.43
C VAL A 658 -6.21 19.41 -7.20
N LYS A 659 -6.12 20.74 -7.20
CA LYS A 659 -5.70 21.51 -6.02
C LYS A 659 -6.67 21.29 -4.85
N TYR A 660 -7.97 21.34 -5.10
CA TYR A 660 -8.97 21.11 -4.06
C TYR A 660 -8.86 19.73 -3.42
N LYS A 661 -8.54 18.67 -4.20
CA LYS A 661 -8.28 17.33 -3.64
C LYS A 661 -7.11 17.29 -2.65
N ILE A 662 -6.01 17.97 -2.97
CA ILE A 662 -4.83 18.04 -2.07
C ILE A 662 -5.19 18.82 -0.81
N PHE A 663 -5.91 19.94 -0.96
CA PHE A 663 -6.39 20.74 0.16
C PHE A 663 -7.31 19.93 1.09
N LEU A 664 -8.30 19.24 0.52
CA LEU A 664 -9.20 18.34 1.26
C LEU A 664 -8.42 17.27 2.03
N SER A 665 -7.48 16.61 1.35
CA SER A 665 -6.68 15.53 1.93
C SER A 665 -5.79 16.01 3.09
N ALA A 666 -5.25 17.23 3.01
CA ALA A 666 -4.52 17.82 4.13
C ALA A 666 -5.46 18.19 5.30
N MET A 667 -6.63 18.77 5.00
CA MET A 667 -7.56 19.29 6.01
C MET A 667 -8.32 18.20 6.76
N GLU A 668 -8.62 17.07 6.14
CA GLU A 668 -9.32 15.96 6.78
C GLU A 668 -8.44 15.18 7.77
N TYR A 669 -7.13 15.12 7.51
CA TYR A 669 -6.20 14.26 8.24
C TYR A 669 -5.20 15.00 9.14
N LEU A 670 -5.03 16.32 8.98
CA LEU A 670 -4.15 17.14 9.81
C LEU A 670 -4.93 18.12 10.69
N PRO A 671 -4.48 18.38 11.92
CA PRO A 671 -5.04 19.45 12.73
C PRO A 671 -4.78 20.82 12.07
N PHE A 672 -5.75 21.74 12.22
CA PHE A 672 -5.62 23.09 11.67
C PHE A 672 -4.47 23.87 12.34
N SER A 673 -4.46 23.93 13.67
CA SER A 673 -3.45 24.61 14.49
C SER A 673 -2.64 23.62 15.34
N GLN A 674 -1.43 24.01 15.77
CA GLN A 674 -0.58 23.20 16.66
C GLN A 674 -1.31 22.86 17.97
N GLY A 675 -1.73 21.60 18.11
CA GLY A 675 -2.32 21.04 19.33
C GLY A 675 -1.41 19.99 19.98
N ASP A 676 -0.91 19.06 19.17
CA ASP A 676 0.05 18.03 19.57
C ASP A 676 1.38 18.25 18.83
N ASP A 677 2.49 18.41 19.55
CA ASP A 677 3.86 18.59 19.02
C ASP A 677 4.34 17.45 18.10
N LEU A 678 3.58 16.35 18.02
CA LEU A 678 3.92 15.13 17.27
C LEU A 678 3.42 15.14 15.82
N LYS A 679 2.43 15.97 15.46
CA LYS A 679 1.81 15.97 14.12
C LYS A 679 2.05 17.30 13.39
N GLY A 680 2.12 17.24 12.05
CA GLY A 680 2.16 18.43 11.21
C GLY A 680 0.85 19.21 11.30
N SER A 681 0.92 20.54 11.25
CA SER A 681 -0.28 21.40 11.20
C SER A 681 -0.47 21.97 9.80
N PHE A 682 -1.73 22.21 9.43
CA PHE A 682 -2.03 22.83 8.14
C PHE A 682 -1.57 24.30 8.07
N GLU A 683 -1.69 25.03 9.17
CA GLU A 683 -1.21 26.41 9.29
C GLU A 683 0.29 26.52 8.94
N GLU A 684 1.12 25.60 9.44
CA GLU A 684 2.56 25.58 9.15
C GLU A 684 2.89 25.20 7.70
N ILE A 685 2.11 24.31 7.09
CA ILE A 685 2.23 23.99 5.65
C ILE A 685 2.00 25.27 4.83
N ILE A 686 0.94 26.00 5.13
CA ILE A 686 0.58 27.24 4.47
C ILE A 686 1.65 28.30 4.69
N GLU A 687 2.08 28.56 5.92
CA GLU A 687 3.13 29.54 6.22
C GLU A 687 4.43 29.24 5.45
N ARG A 688 4.80 27.97 5.36
CA ARG A 688 6.01 27.53 4.63
C ARG A 688 5.85 27.67 3.13
N ILE A 689 4.68 27.39 2.55
CA ILE A 689 4.40 27.62 1.13
C ILE A 689 4.42 29.12 0.80
N LEU A 690 3.74 29.93 1.60
CA LEU A 690 3.68 31.39 1.43
C LEU A 690 5.10 31.99 1.50
N SER A 691 5.92 31.54 2.45
CA SER A 691 7.31 31.97 2.58
C SER A 691 8.17 31.54 1.37
N ARG A 692 8.11 30.26 0.97
CA ARG A 692 8.88 29.74 -0.18
C ARG A 692 8.43 30.31 -1.52
N SER A 693 7.19 30.76 -1.65
CA SER A 693 6.69 31.44 -2.85
C SER A 693 7.30 32.83 -3.03
N ARG A 694 7.67 33.49 -1.92
CA ARG A 694 8.29 34.81 -1.92
C ARG A 694 9.80 34.75 -2.14
N GLU A 695 10.43 33.61 -1.85
CA GLU A 695 11.84 33.36 -2.17
C GLU A 695 12.07 33.43 -3.69
N THR A 696 12.91 34.37 -4.12
CA THR A 696 13.35 34.45 -5.52
C THR A 696 14.22 33.23 -5.82
N LYS A 697 13.64 32.22 -6.49
CA LYS A 697 14.40 31.07 -6.99
C LYS A 697 15.45 31.60 -7.96
N VAL A 698 16.74 31.34 -7.69
CA VAL A 698 17.84 31.59 -8.63
C VAL A 698 17.69 30.60 -9.79
N GLY A 699 16.74 30.87 -10.67
CA GLY A 699 16.62 30.16 -11.93
C GLY A 699 17.87 30.40 -12.76
N LYS A 700 18.25 29.43 -13.59
CA LYS A 700 19.20 29.69 -14.68
C LYS A 700 18.63 30.88 -15.45
N TYR A 701 19.28 32.03 -15.37
CA TYR A 701 18.93 33.19 -16.17
C TYR A 701 19.03 32.74 -17.64
N ASP A 702 17.89 32.53 -18.29
CA ASP A 702 17.89 32.47 -19.74
C ASP A 702 18.20 33.89 -20.20
N GLU A 703 19.41 34.11 -20.69
CA GLU A 703 19.95 35.39 -21.19
C GLU A 703 19.10 36.01 -22.33
N SER A 704 18.01 35.35 -22.74
CA SER A 704 17.20 35.69 -23.92
C SER A 704 15.79 36.21 -23.62
N SER A 705 15.29 36.16 -22.38
CA SER A 705 13.94 36.67 -22.05
C SER A 705 14.00 38.02 -21.34
N ASP A 706 13.17 38.97 -21.77
CA ASP A 706 12.99 40.28 -21.15
C ASP A 706 12.73 40.15 -19.63
N VAL A 707 13.51 40.87 -18.83
CA VAL A 707 13.46 40.88 -17.35
C VAL A 707 12.05 41.23 -16.85
N ALA A 708 11.35 42.11 -17.57
CA ALA A 708 9.97 42.48 -17.24
C ALA A 708 8.99 41.29 -17.38
N GLU A 709 9.18 40.45 -18.40
CA GLU A 709 8.34 39.28 -18.66
C GLU A 709 8.58 38.17 -17.64
N GLN A 710 9.82 38.00 -17.19
CA GLN A 710 10.16 37.07 -16.10
C GLN A 710 9.49 37.46 -14.79
N HIS A 711 9.58 38.74 -14.39
CA HIS A 711 8.90 39.23 -13.19
C HIS A 711 7.38 39.13 -13.30
N ARG A 712 6.82 39.31 -14.51
CA ARG A 712 5.39 39.13 -14.78
C ARG A 712 4.95 37.68 -14.53
N LEU A 713 5.69 36.69 -15.04
CA LEU A 713 5.39 35.27 -14.82
C LEU A 713 5.60 34.85 -13.36
N GLN A 714 6.63 35.38 -12.69
CA GLN A 714 6.83 35.17 -11.24
C GLN A 714 5.68 35.76 -10.41
N SER A 715 5.16 36.93 -10.79
CA SER A 715 4.01 37.55 -10.11
C SER A 715 2.75 36.68 -10.20
N LEU A 716 2.52 36.01 -11.34
CA LEU A 716 1.43 35.06 -11.50
C LEU A 716 1.62 33.83 -10.60
N GLN A 717 2.84 33.26 -10.54
CA GLN A 717 3.12 32.12 -9.67
C GLN A 717 2.91 32.45 -8.19
N LYS A 718 3.32 33.65 -7.75
CA LYS A 718 3.06 34.14 -6.39
C LYS A 718 1.57 34.30 -6.11
N ALA A 719 0.80 34.82 -7.07
CA ALA A 719 -0.64 34.98 -6.95
C ALA A 719 -1.39 33.63 -6.81
N LEU A 720 -1.01 32.64 -7.61
CA LEU A 720 -1.65 31.31 -7.62
C LEU A 720 -1.53 30.55 -6.29
N VAL A 721 -0.58 30.92 -5.42
CA VAL A 721 -0.44 30.34 -4.08
C VAL A 721 -1.59 30.76 -3.17
N VAL A 722 -2.15 31.96 -3.32
CA VAL A 722 -3.26 32.45 -2.51
C VAL A 722 -4.53 31.61 -2.75
N GLN A 723 -4.65 30.96 -3.91
CA GLN A 723 -5.78 30.06 -4.20
C GLN A 723 -5.95 28.94 -3.16
N TRP A 724 -4.86 28.46 -2.54
CA TRP A 724 -4.92 27.44 -1.49
C TRP A 724 -5.66 27.91 -0.24
N LEU A 725 -5.66 29.22 0.04
CA LEU A 725 -6.33 29.85 1.17
C LEU A 725 -7.80 30.19 0.85
N CYS A 726 -8.15 30.30 -0.42
CA CYS A 726 -9.50 30.63 -0.86
C CYS A 726 -10.46 29.42 -0.91
N PHE A 727 -9.97 28.20 -0.65
CA PHE A 727 -10.81 27.01 -0.64
C PHE A 727 -11.71 26.93 0.59
N THR A 728 -12.96 26.53 0.39
CA THR A 728 -13.89 26.28 1.50
C THR A 728 -13.51 24.96 2.20
N PRO A 729 -13.29 24.97 3.52
CA PRO A 729 -13.01 23.75 4.28
C PRO A 729 -14.20 22.77 4.25
N PRO A 730 -13.95 21.46 4.34
CA PRO A 730 -15.00 20.46 4.34
C PRO A 730 -15.86 20.55 5.60
N SER A 731 -17.14 20.20 5.49
CA SER A 731 -18.12 20.24 6.60
C SER A 731 -17.85 19.22 7.70
N THR A 732 -16.90 18.31 7.51
CA THR A 732 -16.48 17.28 8.47
C THR A 732 -15.64 17.82 9.63
N ILE A 733 -15.04 19.01 9.48
CA ILE A 733 -14.15 19.61 10.47
C ILE A 733 -14.96 20.38 11.52
N ALA A 734 -14.60 20.22 12.80
CA ALA A 734 -15.17 21.05 13.86
C ALA A 734 -14.71 22.52 13.70
N ASN A 735 -15.60 23.49 13.90
CA ASN A 735 -15.32 24.93 13.76
C ASN A 735 -15.01 25.40 12.32
N VAL A 736 -15.69 24.84 11.31
CA VAL A 736 -15.61 25.25 9.89
C VAL A 736 -15.59 26.78 9.73
N LYS A 737 -16.48 27.49 10.44
CA LYS A 737 -16.60 28.94 10.36
C LYS A 737 -15.34 29.67 10.83
N ASP A 738 -14.75 29.24 11.94
CA ASP A 738 -13.55 29.85 12.49
C ASP A 738 -12.33 29.56 11.60
N VAL A 739 -12.23 28.34 11.06
CA VAL A 739 -11.18 27.94 10.13
C VAL A 739 -11.28 28.74 8.82
N SER A 740 -12.48 28.85 8.24
CA SER A 740 -12.73 29.68 7.06
C SER A 740 -12.33 31.14 7.28
N ALA A 741 -12.70 31.71 8.43
CA ALA A 741 -12.36 33.09 8.77
C ALA A 741 -10.84 33.30 8.88
N LYS A 742 -10.12 32.36 9.51
CA LYS A 742 -8.65 32.41 9.63
C LYS A 742 -7.95 32.29 8.27
N LEU A 743 -8.39 31.36 7.42
CA LEU A 743 -7.83 31.20 6.07
C LEU A 743 -8.04 32.46 5.22
N LEU A 744 -9.23 33.06 5.28
CA LEU A 744 -9.52 34.31 4.58
C LEU A 744 -8.67 35.47 5.11
N LEU A 745 -8.51 35.59 6.43
CA LEU A 745 -7.65 36.61 7.02
C LEU A 745 -6.20 36.46 6.56
N GLN A 746 -5.66 35.23 6.57
CA GLN A 746 -4.32 34.96 6.04
C GLN A 746 -4.22 35.26 4.53
N ALA A 747 -5.27 34.97 3.75
CA ALA A 747 -5.33 35.30 2.33
C ALA A 747 -5.27 36.81 2.09
N LEU A 748 -6.01 37.59 2.89
CA LEU A 748 -6.01 39.06 2.81
C LEU A 748 -4.65 39.65 3.19
N ILE A 749 -4.08 39.23 4.32
CA ILE A 749 -2.76 39.69 4.78
C ILE A 749 -1.70 39.41 3.71
N HIS A 750 -1.66 38.17 3.19
CA HIS A 750 -0.67 37.80 2.18
C HIS A 750 -0.90 38.51 0.85
N SER A 751 -2.15 38.72 0.44
CA SER A 751 -2.48 39.45 -0.78
C SER A 751 -2.06 40.92 -0.68
N ASN A 752 -2.24 41.57 0.46
CA ASN A 752 -1.77 42.94 0.67
C ASN A 752 -0.23 43.03 0.60
N ILE A 753 0.49 42.04 1.15
CA ILE A 753 1.95 41.94 1.00
C ILE A 753 2.34 41.81 -0.48
N LEU A 754 1.68 40.92 -1.23
CA LEU A 754 1.94 40.73 -2.65
C LEU A 754 1.57 41.97 -3.48
N PHE A 755 0.48 42.67 -3.16
CA PHE A 755 0.11 43.91 -3.85
C PHE A 755 1.15 45.00 -3.66
N ARG A 756 1.74 45.14 -2.46
CA ARG A 756 2.88 46.03 -2.21
C ARG A 756 4.09 45.63 -3.06
N GLU A 757 4.45 44.34 -3.10
CA GLU A 757 5.55 43.84 -3.93
C GLU A 757 5.30 44.09 -5.42
N PHE A 758 4.09 43.79 -5.91
CA PHE A 758 3.71 43.95 -7.32
C PHE A 758 3.64 45.42 -7.72
N ALA A 759 3.19 46.32 -6.83
CA ALA A 759 3.14 47.75 -7.09
C ALA A 759 4.55 48.35 -7.25
N LEU A 760 5.52 47.90 -6.45
CA LEU A 760 6.92 48.31 -6.58
C LEU A 760 7.51 47.90 -7.95
N ILE A 761 7.19 46.68 -8.42
CA ILE A 761 7.60 46.20 -9.74
C ILE A 761 6.81 46.92 -10.87
N SER A 762 5.55 47.26 -10.63
CA SER A 762 4.67 47.92 -11.60
C SER A 762 5.04 49.38 -11.88
N MET A 763 6.00 49.98 -11.14
CA MET A 763 6.60 51.27 -11.48
C MET A 763 7.32 51.26 -12.85
N TRP A 764 7.59 50.08 -13.39
CA TRP A 764 8.12 49.89 -14.73
C TRP A 764 6.98 50.17 -15.70
N ARG A 765 7.05 51.30 -16.41
CA ARG A 765 6.03 51.82 -17.33
C ARG A 765 5.87 50.97 -18.58
N VAL A 766 5.40 49.73 -18.40
CA VAL A 766 5.18 48.75 -19.47
C VAL A 766 3.68 48.67 -19.76
N PRO A 767 3.23 48.64 -21.03
CA PRO A 767 1.81 48.53 -21.38
C PRO A 767 1.18 47.17 -21.03
N ALA A 768 1.99 46.15 -20.71
CA ALA A 768 1.52 44.83 -20.31
C ALA A 768 0.80 44.89 -18.95
N MET A 769 -0.33 44.19 -18.84
CA MET A 769 -1.14 44.14 -17.62
C MET A 769 -0.43 43.34 -16.50
N PRO A 770 -0.51 43.78 -15.23
CA PRO A 770 0.05 43.04 -14.10
C PRO A 770 -0.80 41.81 -13.81
N ILE A 771 -0.47 40.69 -14.47
CA ILE A 771 -1.24 39.44 -14.37
C ILE A 771 -1.34 38.94 -12.92
N GLY A 772 -0.27 39.02 -12.13
CA GLY A 772 -0.32 38.58 -10.72
C GLY A 772 -1.35 39.34 -9.89
N ALA A 773 -1.45 40.66 -10.04
CA ALA A 773 -2.42 41.47 -9.30
C ALA A 773 -3.85 41.20 -9.75
N GLN A 774 -4.08 41.05 -11.05
CA GLN A 774 -5.40 40.71 -11.59
C GLN A 774 -5.88 39.34 -11.12
N GLU A 775 -4.97 38.35 -11.06
CA GLU A 775 -5.27 37.01 -10.58
C GLU A 775 -5.58 36.99 -9.08
N LEU A 776 -4.86 37.78 -8.27
CA LEU A 776 -5.20 37.93 -6.83
C LEU A 776 -6.61 38.50 -6.63
N LEU A 777 -6.97 39.53 -7.41
CA LEU A 777 -8.29 40.14 -7.35
C LEU A 777 -9.40 39.16 -7.77
N SER A 778 -9.16 38.33 -8.79
CA SER A 778 -10.12 37.32 -9.24
C SER A 778 -10.32 36.22 -8.20
N LEU A 779 -9.24 35.72 -7.58
CA LEU A 779 -9.28 34.66 -6.58
C LEU A 779 -10.00 35.06 -5.28
N LEU A 780 -9.94 36.34 -4.90
CA LEU A 780 -10.56 36.85 -3.67
C LEU A 780 -12.00 37.37 -3.87
N ALA A 781 -12.45 37.54 -5.12
CA ALA A 781 -13.76 38.13 -5.42
C ALA A 781 -14.94 37.35 -4.84
N GLU A 782 -14.83 36.02 -4.74
CA GLU A 782 -15.88 35.15 -4.24
C GLU A 782 -15.83 34.92 -2.72
N PRO A 783 -14.68 34.57 -2.10
CA PRO A 783 -14.58 34.47 -0.65
C PRO A 783 -15.05 35.74 0.08
N LEU A 784 -14.78 36.92 -0.49
CA LEU A 784 -15.23 38.20 0.07
C LEU A 784 -16.74 38.43 -0.06
N LYS A 785 -17.39 37.91 -1.12
CA LYS A 785 -18.86 37.93 -1.23
C LYS A 785 -19.50 37.08 -0.14
N GLN A 786 -18.97 35.89 0.11
CA GLN A 786 -19.46 35.00 1.16
C GLN A 786 -19.34 35.62 2.56
N LEU A 787 -18.26 36.37 2.83
CA LEU A 787 -18.07 37.08 4.11
C LEU A 787 -19.11 38.20 4.32
N SER A 788 -19.48 38.91 3.26
CA SER A 788 -20.48 39.99 3.32
C SER A 788 -21.88 39.50 3.73
N GLU A 789 -22.15 38.20 3.59
CA GLU A 789 -23.40 37.56 3.95
C GLU A 789 -23.44 37.04 5.40
N THR A 790 -22.28 36.94 6.10
CA THR A 790 -22.18 36.45 7.49
C THR A 790 -21.30 37.37 8.36
N PRO A 791 -21.87 38.43 8.99
CA PRO A 791 -21.09 39.50 9.64
C PRO A 791 -20.60 39.22 11.07
N ASP A 792 -20.85 38.04 11.64
CA ASP A 792 -20.79 37.83 13.09
C ASP A 792 -19.44 37.33 13.66
N THR A 793 -18.31 37.38 12.95
CA THR A 793 -17.05 36.85 13.52
C THR A 793 -15.80 37.61 13.07
N PHE A 794 -15.09 38.21 14.04
CA PHE A 794 -13.80 38.93 13.96
C PHE A 794 -13.83 40.32 13.29
N GLN A 795 -14.22 41.33 14.06
CA GLN A 795 -14.61 42.64 13.54
C GLN A 795 -13.47 43.69 13.43
N ASP A 796 -12.34 43.51 14.12
CA ASP A 796 -11.30 44.56 14.17
C ASP A 796 -10.12 44.30 13.21
N TYR A 797 -9.43 43.14 13.29
CA TYR A 797 -8.26 42.85 12.43
C TYR A 797 -8.59 42.55 10.96
N VAL A 798 -9.77 41.98 10.68
CA VAL A 798 -10.23 41.75 9.30
C VAL A 798 -10.56 43.08 8.62
N SER A 799 -11.07 44.06 9.37
CA SER A 799 -11.52 45.36 8.86
C SER A 799 -10.38 46.19 8.24
N GLU A 800 -9.23 46.26 8.92
CA GLU A 800 -8.06 47.01 8.42
C GLU A 800 -7.47 46.38 7.15
N ASN A 801 -7.26 45.06 7.15
CA ASN A 801 -6.73 44.34 5.99
C ASN A 801 -7.70 44.37 4.80
N LEU A 802 -9.02 44.31 5.06
CA LEU A 802 -10.04 44.45 4.02
C LEU A 802 -10.06 45.87 3.43
N LYS A 803 -9.87 46.90 4.26
CA LYS A 803 -9.79 48.28 3.81
C LYS A 803 -8.58 48.49 2.90
N GLU A 804 -7.42 47.99 3.31
CA GLU A 804 -6.23 48.02 2.46
C GLU A 804 -6.43 47.26 1.15
N PHE A 805 -7.09 46.10 1.18
CA PHE A 805 -7.41 45.35 -0.04
C PHE A 805 -8.30 46.15 -1.00
N GLN A 806 -9.33 46.84 -0.47
CA GLN A 806 -10.21 47.70 -1.27
C GLN A 806 -9.45 48.86 -1.90
N ASP A 807 -8.54 49.48 -1.15
CA ASP A 807 -7.62 50.48 -1.67
C ASP A 807 -6.83 49.85 -2.85
N TRP A 808 -6.11 48.74 -2.65
CA TRP A 808 -5.36 48.10 -3.73
C TRP A 808 -6.21 47.78 -4.97
N SER A 809 -7.45 47.32 -4.80
CA SER A 809 -8.39 47.10 -5.91
C SER A 809 -8.69 48.38 -6.69
N GLU A 810 -8.91 49.51 -6.01
CA GLU A 810 -9.14 50.80 -6.66
C GLU A 810 -7.87 51.31 -7.37
N TYR A 811 -6.67 51.09 -6.80
CA TYR A 811 -5.41 51.42 -7.47
C TYR A 811 -5.18 50.62 -8.75
N TYR A 812 -5.36 49.30 -8.73
CA TYR A 812 -5.17 48.48 -9.94
C TYR A 812 -6.23 48.79 -11.01
N SER A 813 -7.42 49.27 -10.62
CA SER A 813 -8.40 49.80 -11.58
C SER A 813 -7.89 51.08 -12.26
N CYS A 814 -7.26 51.98 -11.51
CA CYS A 814 -6.64 53.18 -12.04
C CYS A 814 -5.41 52.84 -12.91
N ASP A 815 -4.56 51.92 -12.47
CA ASP A 815 -3.39 51.42 -13.22
C ASP A 815 -3.82 50.79 -14.56
N ALA A 816 -4.93 50.06 -14.61
CA ALA A 816 -5.47 49.52 -15.85
C ALA A 816 -5.84 50.63 -16.85
N THR A 817 -6.46 51.73 -16.40
CA THR A 817 -6.76 52.88 -17.27
C THR A 817 -5.49 53.58 -17.76
N TYR A 818 -4.49 53.71 -16.88
CA TYR A 818 -3.18 54.26 -17.23
C TYR A 818 -2.47 53.41 -18.30
N ARG A 819 -2.44 52.08 -18.14
CA ARG A 819 -1.83 51.17 -19.11
C ARG A 819 -2.58 51.15 -20.45
N ASN A 820 -3.90 51.28 -20.42
CA ASN A 820 -4.70 51.44 -21.63
C ASN A 820 -4.31 52.70 -22.40
N TRP A 821 -4.16 53.83 -21.71
CA TRP A 821 -3.63 55.06 -22.31
C TRP A 821 -2.21 54.86 -22.86
N LEU A 822 -1.31 54.27 -22.07
CA LEU A 822 0.09 54.04 -22.48
C LEU A 822 0.19 53.15 -23.72
N LYS A 823 -0.66 52.12 -23.83
CA LYS A 823 -0.76 51.26 -25.01
C LYS A 823 -1.17 52.03 -26.25
N ILE A 824 -2.16 52.93 -26.13
CA ILE A 824 -2.60 53.80 -27.22
C ILE A 824 -1.48 54.77 -27.61
N GLU A 825 -0.77 55.34 -26.65
CA GLU A 825 0.31 56.29 -26.91
C GLU A 825 1.54 55.64 -27.57
N LEU A 826 1.93 54.45 -27.14
CA LEU A 826 3.02 53.69 -27.77
C LEU A 826 2.66 53.29 -29.20
N ALA A 827 1.43 52.82 -29.44
CA ALA A 827 0.95 52.52 -30.79
C ALA A 827 0.94 53.77 -31.70
N ASN A 828 0.65 54.94 -31.13
CA ASN A 828 0.73 56.21 -31.85
C ASN A 828 2.18 56.64 -32.11
N ALA A 829 3.13 56.33 -31.21
CA ALA A 829 4.55 56.69 -31.35
C ALA A 829 5.28 55.91 -32.46
N ASP A 830 4.81 54.70 -32.78
CA ASP A 830 5.33 53.87 -33.88
C ASP A 830 4.91 54.40 -35.27
N VAL A 831 3.93 55.30 -35.33
CA VAL A 831 3.41 55.91 -36.56
C VAL A 831 4.00 57.31 -36.72
N SER A 832 4.39 57.67 -37.96
CA SER A 832 4.91 59.02 -38.26
C SER A 832 3.89 60.09 -37.84
N PRO A 833 4.30 61.22 -37.21
CA PRO A 833 3.40 62.31 -36.80
C PRO A 833 2.50 62.88 -37.90
N VAL A 834 2.90 62.66 -39.16
CA VAL A 834 2.22 63.10 -40.39
C VAL A 834 1.11 62.12 -40.83
N GLU A 835 1.16 60.87 -40.39
CA GLU A 835 0.24 59.78 -40.76
C GLU A 835 -0.83 59.49 -39.68
N LEU A 836 -0.67 60.07 -38.48
CA LEU A 836 -1.62 59.96 -37.37
C LEU A 836 -2.95 60.68 -37.65
N SER A 837 -4.04 59.92 -37.64
CA SER A 837 -5.41 60.43 -37.81
C SER A 837 -5.84 61.33 -36.63
N VAL A 838 -6.85 62.18 -36.88
CA VAL A 838 -7.46 63.01 -35.82
C VAL A 838 -8.18 62.12 -34.80
N GLU A 839 -8.74 60.98 -35.22
CA GLU A 839 -9.40 60.04 -34.31
C GLU A 839 -8.43 59.32 -33.36
N GLU A 840 -7.22 58.97 -33.79
CA GLU A 840 -6.18 58.35 -32.94
C GLU A 840 -5.67 59.30 -31.86
N LYS A 841 -5.47 60.57 -32.23
CA LYS A 841 -5.09 61.64 -31.27
C LYS A 841 -6.20 61.89 -30.26
N GLN A 842 -7.46 61.91 -30.72
CA GLN A 842 -8.61 62.11 -29.84
C GLN A 842 -8.79 60.94 -28.86
N ARG A 843 -8.61 59.69 -29.31
CA ARG A 843 -8.65 58.50 -28.44
C ARG A 843 -7.59 58.53 -27.34
N ALA A 844 -6.37 58.94 -27.65
CA ALA A 844 -5.31 59.09 -26.65
C ALA A 844 -5.65 60.16 -25.60
N ILE A 845 -6.19 61.31 -26.04
CA ILE A 845 -6.62 62.40 -25.15
C ILE A 845 -7.78 61.98 -24.24
N GLU A 846 -8.74 61.23 -24.77
CA GLU A 846 -9.88 60.72 -23.99
C GLU A 846 -9.43 59.71 -22.92
N ALA A 847 -8.59 58.74 -23.28
CA ALA A 847 -8.02 57.78 -22.34
C ALA A 847 -7.15 58.45 -21.26
N ALA A 848 -6.39 59.50 -21.62
CA ALA A 848 -5.60 60.29 -20.67
C ALA A 848 -6.50 61.04 -19.67
N LYS A 849 -7.59 61.66 -20.16
CA LYS A 849 -8.57 62.35 -19.31
C LYS A 849 -9.27 61.41 -18.35
N GLU A 850 -9.66 60.22 -18.82
CA GLU A 850 -10.26 59.19 -17.99
C GLU A 850 -9.33 58.76 -16.85
N THR A 851 -8.08 58.43 -17.17
CA THR A 851 -7.04 58.07 -16.19
C THR A 851 -6.82 59.18 -15.16
N LEU A 852 -6.73 60.43 -15.62
CA LEU A 852 -6.49 61.59 -14.76
C LEU A 852 -7.68 61.88 -13.84
N ASN A 853 -8.91 61.73 -14.33
CA ASN A 853 -10.11 61.91 -13.52
C ASN A 853 -10.25 60.82 -12.44
N LEU A 854 -10.01 59.56 -12.78
CA LEU A 854 -10.10 58.44 -11.84
C LEU A 854 -9.01 58.51 -10.76
N SER A 855 -7.76 58.79 -11.14
CA SER A 855 -6.66 58.98 -10.19
C SER A 855 -6.89 60.18 -9.27
N LEU A 856 -7.43 61.30 -9.79
CA LEU A 856 -7.78 62.45 -8.97
C LEU A 856 -8.91 62.12 -7.97
N LEU A 857 -9.90 61.31 -8.38
CA LEU A 857 -11.00 60.89 -7.52
C LEU A 857 -10.51 59.98 -6.38
N LEU A 858 -9.54 59.09 -6.67
CA LEU A 858 -8.88 58.25 -5.66
C LEU A 858 -8.13 59.09 -4.62
N LEU A 859 -7.35 60.09 -5.06
CA LEU A 859 -6.54 60.93 -4.18
C LEU A 859 -7.36 61.94 -3.35
N LEU A 860 -8.52 62.38 -3.86
CA LEU A 860 -9.38 63.38 -3.19
C LEU A 860 -10.47 62.76 -2.31
N ARG A 861 -10.43 61.44 -2.06
CA ARG A 861 -11.44 60.74 -1.25
C ARG A 861 -11.41 61.24 0.20
N LYS A 862 -12.53 61.83 0.65
CA LYS A 862 -12.65 62.47 1.98
C LYS A 862 -13.06 61.50 3.10
N GLU A 863 -13.84 60.48 2.78
CA GLU A 863 -14.41 59.56 3.78
C GLU A 863 -13.46 58.40 4.14
N ASN A 864 -12.56 58.02 3.23
CA ASN A 864 -11.50 57.03 3.42
C ASN A 864 -10.26 57.47 2.61
N PRO A 865 -9.28 58.16 3.20
CA PRO A 865 -8.04 58.50 2.50
C PRO A 865 -7.30 57.26 2.03
N TRP A 866 -6.71 57.32 0.82
CA TRP A 866 -5.85 56.28 0.25
C TRP A 866 -4.74 55.89 1.23
N LEU A 867 -4.69 54.62 1.68
CA LEU A 867 -3.71 54.11 2.64
C LEU A 867 -3.49 55.10 3.79
N ILE A 868 -4.48 55.25 4.67
CA ILE A 868 -4.29 55.96 5.95
C ILE A 868 -3.08 55.30 6.62
N SER A 869 -1.94 55.99 6.66
CA SER A 869 -0.96 55.70 7.68
C SER A 869 -1.70 55.96 8.98
N VAL A 870 -2.16 54.90 9.63
CA VAL A 870 -2.38 55.00 11.07
C VAL A 870 -1.02 55.46 11.55
N GLU A 871 -0.90 56.74 11.91
CA GLU A 871 0.09 57.15 12.88
C GLU A 871 -0.29 56.37 14.13
N GLU A 872 0.07 55.08 14.15
CA GLU A 872 0.14 54.31 15.38
C GLU A 872 0.95 55.22 16.26
N HIS A 873 0.34 55.62 17.38
CA HIS A 873 1.01 56.33 18.45
C HIS A 873 2.42 55.75 18.52
N VAL A 874 3.40 56.57 18.12
CA VAL A 874 4.80 56.27 18.33
C VAL A 874 4.87 56.03 19.81
N ASN A 875 4.84 54.76 20.20
CA ASN A 875 5.28 54.37 21.51
C ASN A 875 6.71 54.87 21.52
N ASP A 876 6.94 55.91 22.31
CA ASP A 876 8.24 56.46 22.64
C ASP A 876 9.10 55.35 23.29
N SER A 877 9.47 54.32 22.53
CA SER A 877 10.60 53.47 22.86
C SER A 877 11.82 54.23 22.38
N THR A 878 12.41 54.95 23.31
CA THR A 878 13.67 55.69 23.19
C THR A 878 14.86 54.76 23.00
N GLU A 879 14.87 53.97 21.92
CA GLU A 879 16.08 53.36 21.36
C GLU A 879 16.04 53.52 19.84
N PRO A 880 17.06 54.14 19.22
CA PRO A 880 17.12 54.25 17.77
C PRO A 880 17.27 52.84 17.16
N LEU A 881 16.20 52.35 16.55
CA LEU A 881 16.23 51.15 15.71
C LEU A 881 16.96 51.47 14.41
N PHE A 882 18.17 50.91 14.24
CA PHE A 882 18.89 50.96 12.97
C PHE A 882 18.36 49.85 12.06
N LEU A 883 17.75 50.25 10.93
CA LEU A 883 17.28 49.34 9.88
C LEU A 883 18.37 49.21 8.80
N GLU A 884 18.91 48.01 8.64
CA GLU A 884 19.83 47.69 7.53
C GLU A 884 19.01 47.09 6.37
N LEU A 885 18.98 47.81 5.24
CA LEU A 885 18.27 47.39 4.03
C LEU A 885 19.28 46.97 2.98
N HIS A 886 19.23 45.70 2.56
CA HIS A 886 20.04 45.19 1.47
C HIS A 886 19.20 45.14 0.18
N ALA A 887 19.62 45.90 -0.83
CA ALA A 887 19.06 45.83 -2.18
C ALA A 887 20.17 45.40 -3.15
N THR A 888 19.84 44.44 -4.03
CA THR A 888 20.69 44.03 -5.15
C THR A 888 20.03 44.50 -6.44
N ALA A 889 20.79 45.15 -7.31
CA ALA A 889 20.30 45.70 -8.56
C ALA A 889 21.29 45.40 -9.69
N MET A 890 20.77 45.09 -10.88
CA MET A 890 21.57 44.96 -12.10
C MET A 890 21.55 46.28 -12.86
N LEU A 891 22.74 46.77 -13.23
CA LEU A 891 22.88 47.93 -14.09
C LEU A 891 22.71 47.50 -15.54
N CYS A 892 21.73 48.06 -16.24
CA CYS A 892 21.49 47.80 -17.65
C CYS A 892 21.72 49.08 -18.47
N LEU A 893 22.32 48.93 -19.65
CA LEU A 893 22.37 49.98 -20.65
C LEU A 893 20.96 50.26 -21.20
N PRO A 894 20.73 51.42 -21.84
CA PRO A 894 19.46 51.70 -22.53
C PRO A 894 19.11 50.69 -23.63
N SER A 895 20.08 49.89 -24.08
CA SER A 895 19.91 48.77 -25.00
C SER A 895 19.37 47.47 -24.34
N GLY A 896 19.28 47.43 -23.01
CA GLY A 896 18.89 46.24 -22.24
C GLY A 896 20.06 45.32 -21.86
N GLU A 897 21.28 45.59 -22.32
CA GLU A 897 22.47 44.80 -21.96
C GLU A 897 22.93 45.09 -20.52
N SER A 898 23.24 44.04 -19.75
CA SER A 898 23.76 44.18 -18.40
C SER A 898 25.23 44.65 -18.40
N MET A 899 25.54 45.61 -17.53
CA MET A 899 26.88 46.17 -17.35
C MET A 899 27.42 45.75 -15.98
N CYS A 900 28.68 45.29 -15.94
CA CYS A 900 29.39 45.09 -14.68
C CYS A 900 29.83 46.45 -14.12
N PRO A 901 29.34 46.90 -12.95
CA PRO A 901 29.76 48.16 -12.37
C PRO A 901 31.23 48.11 -11.95
N ASP A 902 31.98 49.17 -12.26
CA ASP A 902 33.29 49.40 -11.66
C ASP A 902 33.15 50.22 -10.35
N ALA A 903 34.26 50.37 -9.61
CA ALA A 903 34.26 51.13 -8.35
C ALA A 903 33.81 52.58 -8.52
N THR A 904 34.03 53.16 -9.70
CA THR A 904 33.60 54.51 -10.08
C THR A 904 32.09 54.61 -10.23
N VAL A 905 31.46 53.62 -10.86
CA VAL A 905 30.01 53.50 -11.00
C VAL A 905 29.37 53.27 -9.63
N CYS A 906 29.93 52.42 -8.78
CA CYS A 906 29.44 52.24 -7.40
C CYS A 906 29.48 53.55 -6.59
N ALA A 907 30.58 54.32 -6.69
CA ALA A 907 30.70 55.61 -6.02
C ALA A 907 29.73 56.67 -6.58
N ALA A 908 29.57 56.72 -7.91
CA ALA A 908 28.62 57.64 -8.55
C ALA A 908 27.17 57.31 -8.16
N LEU A 909 26.83 56.02 -8.09
CA LEU A 909 25.50 55.55 -7.71
C LEU A 909 25.22 55.81 -6.22
N MET A 910 26.21 55.59 -5.35
CA MET A 910 26.14 55.98 -3.95
C MET A 910 25.91 57.48 -3.80
N SER A 911 26.65 58.32 -4.54
CA SER A 911 26.47 59.78 -4.53
C SER A 911 25.10 60.20 -5.07
N ALA A 912 24.61 59.55 -6.12
CA ALA A 912 23.29 59.82 -6.69
C ALA A 912 22.18 59.49 -5.68
N LEU A 913 22.29 58.36 -4.97
CA LEU A 913 21.36 57.98 -3.92
C LEU A 913 21.37 58.98 -2.76
N TYR A 914 22.55 59.43 -2.31
CA TYR A 914 22.63 60.51 -1.32
C TYR A 914 22.00 61.82 -1.81
N SER A 915 22.18 62.18 -3.09
CA SER A 915 21.59 63.40 -3.67
C SER A 915 20.08 63.35 -3.85
N SER A 916 19.48 62.16 -3.79
CA SER A 916 18.03 61.99 -3.89
C SER A 916 17.28 62.34 -2.59
N VAL A 917 18.02 62.62 -1.52
CA VAL A 917 17.49 62.92 -0.18
C VAL A 917 18.03 64.27 0.28
N THR A 918 17.22 65.06 1.00
CA THR A 918 17.65 66.36 1.54
C THR A 918 18.64 66.16 2.70
N GLU A 919 19.59 67.10 2.86
CA GLU A 919 20.61 67.02 3.92
C GLU A 919 20.01 66.89 5.32
N GLU A 920 18.85 67.50 5.57
CA GLU A 920 18.11 67.41 6.83
C GLU A 920 17.72 65.96 7.18
N VAL A 921 17.23 65.19 6.20
CA VAL A 921 16.80 63.80 6.42
C VAL A 921 17.99 62.86 6.61
N VAL A 922 19.11 63.12 5.92
CA VAL A 922 20.35 62.33 6.09
C VAL A 922 20.90 62.48 7.51
N VAL A 923 20.84 63.69 8.08
CA VAL A 923 21.31 63.98 9.44
C VAL A 923 20.34 63.49 10.50
N GLU A 924 19.03 63.71 10.33
CA GLU A 924 18.01 63.28 11.29
C GLU A 924 17.88 61.75 11.39
N ARG A 925 18.00 61.04 10.26
CA ARG A 925 17.84 59.57 10.21
C ARG A 925 19.15 58.79 10.21
N GLN A 926 20.30 59.46 10.31
CA GLN A 926 21.64 58.84 10.26
C GLN A 926 21.82 57.87 9.07
N LEU A 927 21.38 58.28 7.88
CA LEU A 927 21.32 57.42 6.71
C LEU A 927 22.73 57.04 6.21
N MET A 928 23.04 55.74 6.19
CA MET A 928 24.25 55.20 5.60
C MET A 928 23.90 54.40 4.34
N VAL A 929 24.41 54.83 3.18
CA VAL A 929 24.25 54.12 1.90
C VAL A 929 25.60 53.51 1.53
N ASN A 930 25.64 52.18 1.41
CA ASN A 930 26.81 51.46 0.93
C ASN A 930 26.46 50.74 -0.37
N VAL A 931 27.23 51.01 -1.43
CA VAL A 931 27.08 50.38 -2.73
C VAL A 931 28.35 49.59 -2.99
N ALA A 932 28.23 48.28 -3.02
CA ALA A 932 29.34 47.37 -3.27
C ALA A 932 28.95 46.35 -4.34
N ILE A 933 29.95 45.83 -5.05
CA ILE A 933 29.77 44.72 -5.98
C ILE A 933 29.55 43.46 -5.14
N SER A 934 28.48 42.72 -5.44
CA SER A 934 28.13 41.46 -4.78
C SER A 934 29.28 40.45 -4.90
N SER A 935 29.80 39.96 -3.78
CA SER A 935 30.85 38.94 -3.75
C SER A 935 30.36 37.54 -4.14
N ARG A 936 29.03 37.36 -4.28
CA ARG A 936 28.40 36.11 -4.73
C ARG A 936 28.28 36.00 -6.25
N ASP A 937 28.43 37.11 -6.96
CA ASP A 937 28.43 37.16 -8.42
C ASP A 937 29.86 37.13 -8.97
N SER A 938 30.56 36.01 -8.76
CA SER A 938 31.73 35.70 -9.57
C SER A 938 31.27 35.05 -10.88
N TYR A 939 30.63 35.82 -11.76
CA TYR A 939 30.58 35.41 -13.16
C TYR A 939 31.94 35.71 -13.80
N SER A 940 32.62 34.60 -14.05
CA SER A 940 33.58 34.35 -15.13
C SER A 940 33.69 35.43 -16.20
N ILE A 941 34.94 35.85 -16.46
CA ILE A 941 35.40 36.31 -17.77
C ILE A 941 35.02 35.29 -18.85
#